data_AF-A0A8C1SRS8-F1
#
_entry.id   AF-A0A8C1SRS8-F1
#
_cell.length_a   1.000
_cell.length_b   1.000
_cell.length_c   1.000
_cell.angle_alpha   90.00
_cell.angle_beta   90.00
_cell.angle_gamma   90.00
#
_symmetry.space_group_name_H-M   'P 1'
#
loop_
_entity.id
_entity.type
_entity.pdbx_description
1 polymer ?
#
loop_
_entity_poly.entity_id
_entity_poly.type
_entity_poly.pdbx_seq_one_letter_code
_entity_poly.pdbx_strand_id
1 'polypeptide(L)'
;MCKLLKYCFSHFLYAAMTRLDEANKGVNMWSSIRYLGYLSSLNSLVAICLGIYIQWEKTADTIILVIFILGLFVLGIACILHYYFGMESVSLFLLHLWFGFLLGLLCFVSVPSKELDVKEQVTNYMLLASIVIRILWALVGRMCGYTRHQPAFLTSREALELAGFAVASTTLVSQKSISLVVLSLALAAVIVDLRMKSLCAIPNLVCFSVVAAFFFQESLGVSTNPFALSCFFIRLVCDPFLDVYFSGLSVTERWSPLLLRRGLWRRLTLLPLVVMEGMFLVVAALKMRDLDRWYLLIPGLSGAAVFWIICHLVFLVTLWGFHSKLSDCQRMCMVHTSEAGELDRIMASKGMRHFCLISKRLVLFSLMSTIIFGALGWQPSNSLFIALFLLVLPLESLAHGLFHELGNSLGGTCVGYAVVIPTNYCSPDGQPTLLPPAHVQELNLRSTGMLNNVQRFFSHHMIETYGCDYSTSGLSLEALQAKLRIFMEAHTADGPRHDTYVLYYSGHTHRSGEWALAGGDVLRLDEIVQLWREKNAGICSRLIIILDTDNSLPWVKEVQRIEGLYVAVQGAVLSSPTDLEVQDAPQLGDFTCQWVDFNCNPDSIVRWSESGRPVRAAYGISRHWSDYKLHLPTESDVTRHWRLYFPRLTYPVVQLAHWCGGLNLFWVCGYCVRLLRRIKLTWFPPAVLDTGQGFKLVKS
;
A
#
# COMPACT_ATOMS: atom_id res chain seq x y z
N MET A 1 -4.77 -7.46 -19.65
CA MET A 1 -4.83 -8.93 -19.53
C MET A 1 -4.89 -9.41 -18.08
N CYS A 2 -3.90 -9.15 -17.21
CA CYS A 2 -3.91 -9.66 -15.83
C CYS A 2 -5.13 -9.24 -14.99
N LYS A 3 -5.67 -8.02 -15.14
CA LYS A 3 -6.89 -7.59 -14.42
C LYS A 3 -8.16 -8.31 -14.86
N LEU A 4 -8.29 -8.62 -16.17
CA LEU A 4 -9.46 -9.33 -16.71
C LEU A 4 -9.40 -10.83 -16.34
N LEU A 5 -8.21 -11.44 -16.41
CA LEU A 5 -7.98 -12.82 -15.98
C LEU A 5 -8.21 -12.96 -14.46
N LYS A 6 -7.73 -12.00 -13.67
CA LYS A 6 -8.00 -11.92 -12.22
C LYS A 6 -9.49 -11.73 -11.93
N TYR A 7 -10.20 -10.94 -12.73
CA TYR A 7 -11.65 -10.73 -12.63
C TYR A 7 -12.45 -11.98 -13.00
N CYS A 8 -12.15 -12.63 -14.13
CA CYS A 8 -12.83 -13.87 -14.53
C CYS A 8 -12.57 -15.00 -13.53
N PHE A 9 -11.32 -15.18 -13.11
CA PHE A 9 -10.97 -16.21 -12.13
C PHE A 9 -11.58 -15.90 -10.75
N SER A 10 -11.63 -14.63 -10.31
CA SER A 10 -12.31 -14.25 -9.06
C SER A 10 -13.81 -14.46 -9.15
N HIS A 11 -14.43 -14.25 -10.32
CA HIS A 11 -15.86 -14.45 -10.51
C HIS A 11 -16.23 -15.93 -10.58
N PHE A 12 -15.38 -16.76 -11.19
CA PHE A 12 -15.49 -18.23 -11.14
C PHE A 12 -15.32 -18.76 -9.73
N LEU A 13 -14.33 -18.25 -8.98
CA LEU A 13 -14.15 -18.60 -7.57
C LEU A 13 -15.31 -18.12 -6.71
N TYR A 14 -15.81 -16.90 -6.92
CA TYR A 14 -16.98 -16.39 -6.19
C TYR A 14 -18.24 -17.21 -6.50
N ALA A 15 -18.44 -17.63 -7.75
CA ALA A 15 -19.52 -18.53 -8.14
C ALA A 15 -19.36 -19.93 -7.52
N ALA A 16 -18.13 -20.44 -7.41
CA ALA A 16 -17.85 -21.70 -6.71
C ALA A 16 -18.07 -21.57 -5.19
N MET A 17 -17.64 -20.45 -4.59
CA MET A 17 -17.83 -20.15 -3.16
C MET A 17 -19.30 -20.03 -2.80
N THR A 18 -20.09 -19.30 -3.60
CA THR A 18 -21.55 -19.15 -3.37
C THR A 18 -22.28 -20.48 -3.50
N ARG A 19 -21.94 -21.33 -4.49
CA ARG A 19 -22.48 -22.69 -4.58
C ARG A 19 -22.05 -23.60 -3.42
N LEU A 20 -20.85 -23.41 -2.89
CA LEU A 20 -20.37 -24.16 -1.73
C LEU A 20 -21.08 -23.71 -0.44
N ASP A 21 -21.38 -22.41 -0.32
CA ASP A 21 -22.09 -21.82 0.81
C ASP A 21 -23.57 -22.24 0.83
N GLU A 22 -24.19 -22.42 -0.34
CA GLU A 22 -25.51 -23.03 -0.48
C GLU A 22 -25.53 -24.52 -0.09
N ALA A 23 -24.47 -25.27 -0.41
CA ALA A 23 -24.31 -26.68 0.01
C ALA A 23 -23.98 -26.84 1.51
N ASN A 24 -23.50 -25.77 2.16
CA ASN A 24 -23.00 -25.74 3.54
C ASN A 24 -24.11 -25.79 4.62
N LYS A 25 -25.37 -25.54 4.26
CA LYS A 25 -26.48 -25.46 5.23
C LYS A 25 -26.82 -26.79 5.94
N GLY A 26 -26.21 -27.92 5.55
CA GLY A 26 -26.57 -29.26 6.05
C GLY A 26 -25.49 -30.06 6.79
N VAL A 27 -24.21 -29.66 6.82
CA VAL A 27 -23.12 -30.51 7.34
C VAL A 27 -22.15 -29.72 8.22
N ASN A 28 -21.69 -30.32 9.32
CA ASN A 28 -20.73 -29.75 10.28
C ASN A 28 -19.30 -29.66 9.69
N MET A 29 -19.14 -29.00 8.54
CA MET A 29 -17.91 -28.97 7.74
C MET A 29 -16.75 -28.28 8.47
N TRP A 30 -17.06 -27.36 9.38
CA TRP A 30 -16.08 -26.65 10.20
C TRP A 30 -15.26 -27.59 11.10
N SER A 31 -15.90 -28.58 11.74
CA SER A 31 -15.18 -29.56 12.56
C SER A 31 -14.27 -30.44 11.70
N SER A 32 -14.75 -30.90 10.54
CA SER A 32 -13.98 -31.75 9.62
C SER A 32 -12.73 -31.04 9.07
N ILE A 33 -12.86 -29.74 8.73
CA ILE A 33 -11.72 -28.92 8.29
C ILE A 33 -10.70 -28.76 9.41
N ARG A 34 -11.13 -28.57 10.65
CA ARG A 34 -10.23 -28.46 11.81
C ARG A 34 -9.49 -29.77 12.07
N TYR A 35 -10.18 -30.91 11.99
CA TYR A 35 -9.57 -32.24 12.11
C TYR A 35 -8.52 -32.52 11.04
N LEU A 36 -8.73 -32.06 9.80
CA LEU A 36 -7.74 -32.20 8.72
C LEU A 36 -6.43 -31.46 9.04
N GLY A 37 -6.53 -30.26 9.63
CA GLY A 37 -5.37 -29.51 10.10
C GLY A 37 -4.61 -30.21 11.23
N TYR A 38 -5.34 -30.75 12.23
CA TYR A 38 -4.74 -31.55 13.31
C TYR A 38 -4.08 -32.83 12.79
N LEU A 39 -4.72 -33.53 11.86
CA LEU A 39 -4.20 -34.74 11.24
C LEU A 39 -2.87 -34.49 10.51
N SER A 40 -2.76 -33.39 9.75
CA SER A 40 -1.51 -33.01 9.08
C SER A 40 -0.37 -32.77 10.08
N SER A 41 -0.66 -32.11 11.20
CA SER A 41 0.36 -31.84 12.24
C SER A 41 0.75 -33.09 13.01
N LEU A 42 -0.21 -33.95 13.37
CA LEU A 42 0.04 -35.22 14.03
C LEU A 42 0.85 -36.16 13.14
N ASN A 43 0.44 -36.34 11.87
CA ASN A 43 1.15 -37.17 10.90
C ASN A 43 2.60 -36.70 10.71
N SER A 44 2.82 -35.38 10.64
CA SER A 44 4.17 -34.83 10.56
C SER A 44 4.99 -35.09 11.82
N LEU A 45 4.40 -34.97 13.01
CA LEU A 45 5.10 -35.24 14.27
C LEU A 45 5.52 -36.72 14.37
N VAL A 46 4.62 -37.64 14.04
CA VAL A 46 4.92 -39.09 14.02
C VAL A 46 6.03 -39.40 13.02
N ALA A 47 5.98 -38.81 11.82
CA ALA A 47 7.02 -38.98 10.82
C ALA A 47 8.38 -38.47 11.31
N ILE A 48 8.41 -37.31 11.99
CA ILE A 48 9.65 -36.76 12.55
C ILE A 48 10.22 -37.67 13.64
N CYS A 49 9.39 -38.13 14.57
CA CYS A 49 9.82 -39.04 15.64
C CYS A 49 10.36 -40.36 15.06
N LEU A 50 9.67 -40.95 14.09
CA LEU A 50 10.11 -42.18 13.41
C LEU A 50 11.43 -41.94 12.66
N GLY A 51 11.55 -40.82 11.96
CA GLY A 51 12.78 -40.45 11.24
C GLY A 51 13.99 -40.31 12.16
N ILE A 52 13.83 -39.62 13.30
CA ILE A 52 14.90 -39.46 14.29
C ILE A 52 15.27 -40.81 14.92
N TYR A 53 14.28 -41.65 15.22
CA TYR A 53 14.50 -43.00 15.74
C TYR A 53 15.31 -43.87 14.77
N ILE A 54 14.97 -43.85 13.47
CA ILE A 54 15.72 -44.59 12.43
C ILE A 54 17.16 -44.08 12.33
N GLN A 55 17.38 -42.77 12.40
CA GLN A 55 18.73 -42.22 12.38
C GLN A 55 19.54 -42.67 13.59
N TRP A 56 18.94 -42.68 14.79
CA TRP A 56 19.58 -43.24 15.98
C TRP A 56 19.89 -44.73 15.84
N GLU A 57 18.95 -45.53 15.32
CA GLU A 57 19.14 -46.98 15.07
C GLU A 57 20.32 -47.23 14.12
N LYS A 58 20.53 -46.35 13.13
CA LYS A 58 21.62 -46.45 12.14
C LYS A 58 22.97 -45.96 12.67
N THR A 59 23.01 -44.86 13.42
CA THR A 59 24.25 -44.23 13.85
C THR A 59 24.72 -44.67 15.23
N ALA A 60 23.81 -45.22 16.06
CA ALA A 60 24.01 -45.49 17.48
C ALA A 60 24.52 -44.27 18.28
N ASP A 61 24.27 -43.06 17.77
CA ASP A 61 24.75 -41.82 18.40
C ASP A 61 23.90 -41.47 19.63
N THR A 62 24.54 -41.47 20.81
CA THR A 62 23.89 -41.18 22.09
C THR A 62 23.33 -39.76 22.15
N ILE A 63 23.88 -38.82 21.36
CA ILE A 63 23.39 -37.43 21.30
C ILE A 63 21.98 -37.37 20.73
N ILE A 64 21.68 -38.16 19.68
CA ILE A 64 20.35 -38.21 19.06
C ILE A 64 19.32 -38.73 20.07
N LEU A 65 19.67 -39.75 20.86
CA LEU A 65 18.82 -40.30 21.89
C LEU A 65 18.54 -39.28 23.00
N VAL A 66 19.56 -38.57 23.47
CA VAL A 66 19.42 -37.51 24.49
C VAL A 66 18.49 -36.41 23.98
N ILE A 67 18.66 -35.97 22.73
CA ILE A 67 17.80 -34.95 22.11
C ILE A 67 16.35 -35.45 22.01
N PHE A 68 16.15 -36.72 21.65
CA PHE A 68 14.82 -37.32 21.56
C PHE A 68 14.12 -37.37 22.93
N ILE A 69 14.82 -37.79 23.99
CA ILE A 69 14.29 -37.81 25.36
C ILE A 69 13.95 -36.39 25.85
N LEU A 70 14.85 -35.43 25.62
CA LEU A 70 14.61 -34.04 25.95
C LEU A 70 13.37 -33.50 25.22
N GLY A 71 13.13 -33.95 23.99
CA GLY A 71 11.94 -33.59 23.24
C GLY A 71 10.63 -34.10 23.81
N LEU A 72 10.61 -35.34 24.29
CA LEU A 72 9.46 -35.87 25.01
C LEU A 72 9.20 -35.09 26.30
N PHE A 73 10.26 -34.67 26.99
CA PHE A 73 10.15 -33.83 28.19
C PHE A 73 9.59 -32.44 27.88
N VAL A 74 10.07 -31.77 26.82
CA VAL A 74 9.54 -30.48 26.36
C VAL A 74 8.06 -30.59 25.96
N LEU A 75 7.70 -31.66 25.25
CA LEU A 75 6.30 -31.94 24.88
C LEU A 75 5.43 -32.15 26.13
N GLY A 76 5.93 -32.89 27.13
CA GLY A 76 5.26 -33.09 28.41
C GLY A 76 5.03 -31.78 29.16
N ILE A 77 6.05 -30.92 29.26
CA ILE A 77 5.93 -29.58 29.86
C ILE A 77 4.91 -28.74 29.10
N ALA A 78 4.95 -28.73 27.77
CA ALA A 78 4.02 -27.96 26.97
C ALA A 78 2.57 -28.41 27.21
N CYS A 79 2.32 -29.72 27.31
CA CYS A 79 1.01 -30.26 27.67
C CYS A 79 0.58 -29.84 29.09
N ILE A 80 1.49 -29.90 30.07
CA ILE A 80 1.20 -29.50 31.45
C ILE A 80 0.84 -28.00 31.51
N LEU A 81 1.64 -27.15 30.87
CA LEU A 81 1.39 -25.71 30.81
C LEU A 81 0.06 -25.37 30.14
N HIS A 82 -0.32 -26.13 29.11
CA HIS A 82 -1.60 -25.95 28.42
C HIS A 82 -2.79 -26.34 29.31
N TYR A 83 -2.80 -27.57 29.81
CA TYR A 83 -3.98 -28.14 30.47
C TYR A 83 -4.10 -27.75 31.95
N TYR A 84 -2.99 -27.68 32.70
CA TYR A 84 -3.03 -27.42 34.14
C TYR A 84 -2.88 -25.94 34.50
N PHE A 85 -2.08 -25.19 33.74
CA PHE A 85 -1.81 -23.78 34.04
C PHE A 85 -2.56 -22.80 33.14
N GLY A 86 -3.29 -23.29 32.11
CA GLY A 86 -4.01 -22.43 31.15
C GLY A 86 -3.08 -21.51 30.35
N MET A 87 -1.78 -21.79 30.30
CA MET A 87 -0.76 -20.95 29.65
C MET A 87 -0.63 -21.34 28.17
N GLU A 88 -1.70 -21.15 27.40
CA GLU A 88 -1.78 -21.58 26.00
C GLU A 88 -0.67 -21.01 25.11
N SER A 89 -0.37 -19.71 25.24
CA SER A 89 0.66 -19.04 24.44
C SER A 89 2.05 -19.59 24.66
N VAL A 90 2.41 -19.90 25.92
CA VAL A 90 3.73 -20.45 26.26
C VAL A 90 3.85 -21.91 25.82
N SER A 91 2.77 -22.68 25.96
CA SER A 91 2.72 -24.04 25.43
C SER A 91 2.91 -24.07 23.91
N LEU A 92 2.13 -23.27 23.17
CA LEU A 92 2.26 -23.16 21.71
C LEU A 92 3.65 -22.65 21.29
N PHE A 93 4.23 -21.72 22.07
CA PHE A 93 5.58 -21.26 21.83
C PHE A 93 6.59 -22.40 21.87
N LEU A 94 6.57 -23.21 22.94
CA LEU A 94 7.46 -24.36 23.10
C LEU A 94 7.24 -25.40 22.00
N LEU A 95 5.99 -25.70 21.66
CA LEU A 95 5.64 -26.68 20.63
C LEU A 95 6.16 -26.27 19.25
N HIS A 96 5.94 -25.04 18.80
CA HIS A 96 6.37 -24.59 17.48
C HIS A 96 7.89 -24.49 17.37
N LEU A 97 8.55 -23.99 18.42
CA LEU A 97 10.01 -23.93 18.48
C LEU A 97 10.61 -25.35 18.41
N TRP A 98 10.07 -26.27 19.21
CA TRP A 98 10.54 -27.65 19.25
C TRP A 98 10.28 -28.40 17.94
N PHE A 99 9.12 -28.18 17.32
CA PHE A 99 8.78 -28.77 16.04
C PHE A 99 9.75 -28.34 14.93
N GLY A 100 10.07 -27.04 14.86
CA GLY A 100 11.09 -26.54 13.93
C GLY A 100 12.48 -27.13 14.20
N PHE A 101 12.85 -27.28 15.47
CA PHE A 101 14.11 -27.87 15.88
C PHE A 101 14.24 -29.34 15.48
N LEU A 102 13.24 -30.19 15.79
CA LEU A 102 13.27 -31.61 15.42
C LEU A 102 13.31 -31.82 13.91
N LEU A 103 12.55 -31.01 13.15
CA LEU A 103 12.52 -31.10 11.70
C LEU A 103 13.86 -30.66 11.09
N GLY A 104 14.51 -29.64 11.65
CA GLY A 104 15.88 -29.25 11.29
C GLY A 104 16.90 -30.33 11.60
N LEU A 105 16.81 -30.96 12.78
CA LEU A 105 17.69 -32.07 13.16
C LEU A 105 17.57 -33.24 12.18
N LEU A 106 16.34 -33.62 11.81
CA LEU A 106 16.09 -34.67 10.82
C LEU A 106 16.66 -34.32 9.43
N CYS A 107 16.71 -33.03 9.08
CA CYS A 107 17.33 -32.59 7.83
C CYS A 107 18.86 -32.75 7.85
N PHE A 108 19.52 -32.48 8.98
CA PHE A 108 20.99 -32.39 9.06
C PHE A 108 21.68 -33.69 9.49
N VAL A 109 20.98 -34.57 10.20
CA VAL A 109 21.53 -35.82 10.75
C VAL A 109 21.36 -37.01 9.78
N SER A 110 20.71 -36.82 8.63
CA SER A 110 20.41 -37.92 7.71
C SER A 110 21.66 -38.56 7.11
N VAL A 111 21.89 -39.82 7.46
CA VAL A 111 22.87 -40.69 6.80
C VAL A 111 22.17 -41.47 5.69
N PRO A 112 22.58 -41.32 4.41
CA PRO A 112 21.98 -42.08 3.32
C PRO A 112 22.24 -43.58 3.49
N SER A 113 21.17 -44.38 3.46
CA SER A 113 21.26 -45.83 3.52
C SER A 113 21.71 -46.41 2.17
N LYS A 114 22.58 -47.43 2.20
CA LYS A 114 23.01 -48.16 0.99
C LYS A 114 21.99 -49.23 0.56
N GLU A 115 21.04 -49.58 1.43
CA GLU A 115 20.01 -50.58 1.23
C GLU A 115 18.60 -49.98 1.44
N LEU A 116 17.60 -50.57 0.79
CA LEU A 116 16.22 -50.10 0.81
C LEU A 116 15.55 -50.36 2.17
N ASP A 117 15.70 -49.42 3.11
CA ASP A 117 15.07 -49.49 4.43
C ASP A 117 13.58 -49.10 4.36
N VAL A 118 12.70 -50.07 4.61
CA VAL A 118 11.24 -49.89 4.60
C VAL A 118 10.81 -48.82 5.62
N LYS A 119 11.47 -48.72 6.78
CA LYS A 119 11.14 -47.72 7.81
C LYS A 119 11.43 -46.29 7.32
N GLU A 120 12.51 -46.11 6.58
CA GLU A 120 12.90 -44.83 5.98
C GLU A 120 11.93 -44.42 4.87
N GLN A 121 11.48 -45.37 4.04
CA GLN A 121 10.43 -45.11 3.04
C GLN A 121 9.11 -44.68 3.68
N VAL A 122 8.67 -45.39 4.73
CA VAL A 122 7.44 -45.03 5.48
C VAL A 122 7.54 -43.60 6.00
N THR A 123 8.69 -43.23 6.59
CA THR A 123 8.94 -41.87 7.07
C THR A 123 8.80 -40.84 5.94
N ASN A 124 9.43 -41.08 4.79
CA ASN A 124 9.39 -40.18 3.64
C ASN A 124 7.97 -40.02 3.08
N TYR A 125 7.21 -41.12 2.96
CA TYR A 125 5.81 -41.08 2.53
C TYR A 125 4.91 -40.36 3.53
N MET A 126 5.12 -40.55 4.84
CA MET A 126 4.36 -39.83 5.87
C MET A 126 4.65 -38.33 5.82
N LEU A 127 5.91 -37.91 5.63
CA LEU A 127 6.27 -36.50 5.44
C LEU A 127 5.55 -35.93 4.21
N LEU A 128 5.59 -36.62 3.08
CA LEU A 128 4.90 -36.19 1.85
C LEU A 128 3.39 -36.11 2.04
N ALA A 129 2.77 -37.11 2.67
CA ALA A 129 1.35 -37.11 2.98
C ALA A 129 0.98 -35.93 3.88
N SER A 130 1.83 -35.57 4.86
CA SER A 130 1.60 -34.41 5.73
C SER A 130 1.55 -33.09 4.95
N ILE A 131 2.38 -32.96 3.91
CA ILE A 131 2.42 -31.80 3.01
C ILE A 131 1.13 -31.74 2.19
N VAL A 132 0.72 -32.85 1.59
CA VAL A 132 -0.50 -32.91 0.77
C VAL A 132 -1.73 -32.57 1.62
N ILE A 133 -1.87 -33.18 2.79
CA ILE A 133 -2.98 -32.88 3.72
C ILE A 133 -2.95 -31.41 4.15
N ARG A 134 -1.76 -30.83 4.39
CA ARG A 134 -1.60 -29.41 4.74
C ARG A 134 -2.10 -28.49 3.63
N ILE A 135 -1.69 -28.75 2.39
CA ILE A 135 -2.11 -27.95 1.21
C ILE A 135 -3.62 -28.05 1.03
N LEU A 136 -4.18 -29.26 1.08
CA LEU A 136 -5.62 -29.47 0.97
C LEU A 136 -6.39 -28.72 2.06
N TRP A 137 -5.96 -28.83 3.31
CA TRP A 137 -6.56 -28.08 4.42
C TRP A 137 -6.50 -26.56 4.21
N ALA A 138 -5.33 -26.04 3.82
CA ALA A 138 -5.11 -24.62 3.59
C ALA A 138 -5.95 -24.08 2.42
N LEU A 139 -6.16 -24.88 1.37
CA LEU A 139 -6.97 -24.54 0.21
C LEU A 139 -8.46 -24.56 0.55
N VAL A 140 -8.95 -25.65 1.15
CA VAL A 140 -10.36 -25.81 1.53
C VAL A 140 -10.78 -24.74 2.53
N GLY A 141 -9.95 -24.44 3.54
CA GLY A 141 -10.23 -23.38 4.51
C GLY A 141 -10.45 -22.01 3.87
N ARG A 142 -9.68 -21.68 2.82
CA ARG A 142 -9.80 -20.41 2.08
C ARG A 142 -10.98 -20.39 1.12
N MET A 143 -11.20 -21.48 0.39
CA MET A 143 -12.36 -21.62 -0.50
C MET A 143 -13.69 -21.55 0.26
N CYS A 144 -13.71 -21.97 1.53
CA CYS A 144 -14.90 -21.88 2.37
C CYS A 144 -14.99 -20.57 3.18
N GLY A 145 -14.04 -19.64 3.02
CA GLY A 145 -14.04 -18.37 3.76
C GLY A 145 -13.75 -18.47 5.27
N TYR A 146 -13.26 -19.62 5.75
CA TYR A 146 -13.02 -19.85 7.18
C TYR A 146 -11.70 -19.28 7.70
N THR A 147 -10.85 -18.74 6.82
CA THR A 147 -9.56 -18.15 7.20
C THR A 147 -9.69 -16.68 7.54
N ARG A 148 -9.41 -16.32 8.79
CA ARG A 148 -9.29 -14.92 9.20
C ARG A 148 -7.90 -14.39 8.87
N HIS A 149 -7.81 -13.46 7.93
CA HIS A 149 -6.54 -12.82 7.58
C HIS A 149 -6.20 -11.74 8.61
N GLN A 150 -5.01 -11.82 9.21
CA GLN A 150 -4.48 -10.81 10.12
C GLN A 150 -3.23 -10.16 9.51
N PRO A 151 -3.05 -8.84 9.71
CA PRO A 151 -1.85 -8.15 9.26
C PRO A 151 -0.68 -8.47 10.18
N ALA A 152 0.25 -9.28 9.67
CA ALA A 152 1.50 -9.61 10.32
C ALA A 152 2.60 -9.73 9.26
N PHE A 153 3.86 -9.53 9.62
CA PHE A 153 4.98 -9.88 8.74
C PHE A 153 5.22 -11.39 8.77
N LEU A 154 5.42 -11.93 9.97
CA LEU A 154 5.51 -13.35 10.27
C LEU A 154 4.51 -13.67 11.36
N THR A 155 3.85 -14.83 11.26
CA THR A 155 3.07 -15.38 12.37
C THR A 155 4.01 -15.90 13.46
N SER A 156 3.54 -15.98 14.70
CA SER A 156 4.31 -16.54 15.82
C SER A 156 4.78 -17.96 15.50
N ARG A 157 3.93 -18.77 14.90
CA ARG A 157 4.25 -20.12 14.42
C ARG A 157 5.42 -20.11 13.44
N GLU A 158 5.35 -19.33 12.36
CA GLU A 158 6.41 -19.29 11.34
C GLU A 158 7.74 -18.83 11.95
N ALA A 159 7.71 -17.78 12.77
CA ALA A 159 8.91 -17.25 13.42
C ALA A 159 9.57 -18.28 14.35
N LEU A 160 8.77 -19.04 15.10
CA LEU A 160 9.27 -20.06 16.03
C LEU A 160 9.75 -21.32 15.33
N GLU A 161 9.05 -21.79 14.29
CA GLU A 161 9.51 -22.93 13.48
C GLU A 161 10.83 -22.59 12.76
N LEU A 162 10.97 -21.37 12.21
CA LEU A 162 12.22 -20.87 11.64
C LEU A 162 13.34 -20.76 12.68
N ALA A 163 13.04 -20.21 13.86
CA ALA A 163 14.02 -20.12 14.95
C ALA A 163 14.47 -21.50 15.44
N GLY A 164 13.55 -22.46 15.56
CA GLY A 164 13.86 -23.85 15.92
C GLY A 164 14.79 -24.50 14.89
N PHE A 165 14.50 -24.32 13.60
CA PHE A 165 15.35 -24.81 12.51
C PHE A 165 16.75 -24.18 12.52
N ALA A 166 16.84 -22.87 12.79
CA ALA A 166 18.10 -22.16 12.94
C ALA A 166 18.90 -22.62 14.17
N VAL A 167 18.24 -22.96 15.28
CA VAL A 167 18.90 -23.57 16.44
C VAL A 167 19.37 -24.98 16.10
N ALA A 168 18.60 -25.77 15.35
CA ALA A 168 19.02 -27.10 14.94
C ALA A 168 20.29 -27.09 14.07
N SER A 169 20.57 -26.02 13.32
CA SER A 169 21.80 -25.94 12.52
C SER A 169 23.07 -25.81 13.36
N THR A 170 22.98 -25.48 14.66
CA THR A 170 24.16 -25.41 15.54
C THR A 170 24.79 -26.76 15.84
N THR A 171 24.13 -27.86 15.48
CA THR A 171 24.75 -29.21 15.53
C THR A 171 25.83 -29.38 14.46
N LEU A 172 25.84 -28.54 13.42
CA LEU A 172 26.85 -28.54 12.36
C LEU A 172 28.04 -27.64 12.72
N VAL A 173 29.17 -27.84 12.04
CA VAL A 173 30.37 -26.99 12.16
C VAL A 173 30.03 -25.51 11.99
N SER A 174 30.62 -24.65 12.82
CA SER A 174 30.29 -23.22 12.98
C SER A 174 29.99 -22.47 11.67
N GLN A 175 30.83 -22.61 10.63
CA GLN A 175 30.64 -21.90 9.35
C GLN A 175 29.39 -22.39 8.56
N LYS A 176 29.10 -23.70 8.58
CA LYS A 176 27.92 -24.28 7.93
C LYS A 176 26.65 -23.91 8.67
N SER A 177 26.71 -23.88 10.01
CA SER A 177 25.62 -23.41 10.86
C SER A 177 25.24 -21.96 10.54
N ILE A 178 26.22 -21.04 10.49
CA ILE A 178 25.96 -19.62 10.16
C ILE A 178 25.28 -19.48 8.80
N SER A 179 25.72 -20.25 7.79
CA SER A 179 25.12 -20.21 6.45
C SER A 179 23.64 -20.64 6.46
N LEU A 180 23.29 -21.64 7.26
CA LEU A 180 21.91 -22.11 7.42
C LEU A 180 21.04 -21.13 8.22
N VAL A 181 21.60 -20.49 9.25
CA VAL A 181 20.91 -19.40 9.96
C VAL A 181 20.58 -18.27 8.99
N VAL A 182 21.53 -17.83 8.17
CA VAL A 182 21.29 -16.79 7.16
C VAL A 182 20.26 -17.26 6.11
N LEU A 183 20.29 -18.53 5.69
CA LEU A 183 19.27 -19.08 4.78
C LEU A 183 17.87 -19.11 5.43
N SER A 184 17.77 -19.40 6.72
CA SER A 184 16.49 -19.35 7.45
C SER A 184 15.93 -17.93 7.50
N LEU A 185 16.78 -16.92 7.68
CA LEU A 185 16.40 -15.51 7.59
C LEU A 185 15.98 -15.13 6.16
N ALA A 186 16.65 -15.67 5.14
CA ALA A 186 16.27 -15.47 3.74
C ALA A 186 14.86 -16.04 3.47
N LEU A 187 14.57 -17.25 3.96
CA LEU A 187 13.23 -17.84 3.86
C LEU A 187 12.18 -16.98 4.58
N ALA A 188 12.52 -16.46 5.77
CA ALA A 188 11.66 -15.54 6.49
C ALA A 188 11.35 -14.29 5.66
N ALA A 189 12.36 -13.69 5.02
CA ALA A 189 12.17 -12.53 4.15
C ALA A 189 11.27 -12.85 2.94
N VAL A 190 11.42 -14.03 2.31
CA VAL A 190 10.55 -14.49 1.20
C VAL A 190 9.09 -14.68 1.68
N ILE A 191 8.88 -15.23 2.87
CA ILE A 191 7.54 -15.37 3.47
C ILE A 191 6.88 -14.00 3.66
N VAL A 192 7.64 -13.03 4.18
CA VAL A 192 7.16 -11.65 4.33
C VAL A 192 6.83 -11.05 2.96
N ASP A 193 7.66 -11.27 1.95
CA ASP A 193 7.45 -10.79 0.57
C ASP A 193 6.12 -11.30 -0.02
N LEU A 194 5.84 -12.59 0.15
CA LEU A 194 4.59 -13.22 -0.27
C LEU A 194 3.39 -12.64 0.46
N ARG A 195 3.48 -12.47 1.78
CA ARG A 195 2.38 -11.96 2.61
C ARG A 195 2.07 -10.49 2.31
N MET A 196 3.10 -9.69 2.05
CA MET A 196 2.97 -8.32 1.56
C MET A 196 2.58 -8.25 0.08
N LYS A 197 2.49 -9.38 -0.62
CA LYS A 197 2.27 -9.51 -2.07
C LYS A 197 3.11 -8.54 -2.90
N SER A 198 4.37 -8.38 -2.50
CA SER A 198 5.33 -7.55 -3.24
C SER A 198 5.38 -7.98 -4.71
N LEU A 199 5.64 -7.02 -5.60
CA LEU A 199 5.67 -7.24 -7.06
C LEU A 199 6.63 -8.40 -7.42
N CYS A 200 7.75 -8.51 -6.71
CA CYS A 200 8.79 -9.51 -6.96
C CYS A 200 8.66 -10.76 -6.06
N ALA A 201 7.57 -10.93 -5.30
CA ALA A 201 7.44 -12.03 -4.33
C ALA A 201 7.50 -13.43 -4.97
N ILE A 202 6.76 -13.66 -6.07
CA ILE A 202 6.79 -14.96 -6.79
C ILE A 202 8.16 -15.18 -7.46
N PRO A 203 8.74 -14.21 -8.20
CA PRO A 203 10.11 -14.32 -8.69
C PRO A 203 11.13 -14.66 -7.60
N ASN A 204 11.04 -14.03 -6.42
CA ASN A 204 11.93 -14.30 -5.29
C ASN A 204 11.74 -15.70 -4.73
N LEU A 205 10.49 -16.18 -4.62
CA LEU A 205 10.23 -17.55 -4.21
C LEU A 205 10.86 -18.56 -5.17
N VAL A 206 10.68 -18.37 -6.49
CA VAL A 206 11.26 -19.25 -7.51
C VAL A 206 12.79 -19.19 -7.47
N CYS A 207 13.37 -17.99 -7.38
CA CYS A 207 14.81 -17.79 -7.25
C CYS A 207 15.36 -18.49 -6.01
N PHE A 208 14.73 -18.27 -4.85
CA PHE A 208 15.09 -18.92 -3.60
C PHE A 208 15.06 -20.44 -3.73
N SER A 209 13.97 -21.03 -4.23
CA SER A 209 13.84 -22.48 -4.38
C SER A 209 14.88 -23.07 -5.32
N VAL A 210 15.09 -22.47 -6.50
CA VAL A 210 16.04 -22.97 -7.49
C VAL A 210 17.48 -22.83 -6.97
N VAL A 211 17.86 -21.66 -6.47
CA VAL A 211 19.23 -21.42 -6.01
C VAL A 211 19.55 -22.23 -4.75
N ALA A 212 18.59 -22.36 -3.83
CA ALA A 212 18.79 -23.19 -2.64
C ALA A 212 18.94 -24.67 -3.00
N ALA A 213 18.12 -25.20 -3.92
CA ALA A 213 18.17 -26.60 -4.31
C ALA A 213 19.44 -26.96 -5.08
N PHE A 214 19.85 -26.15 -6.06
CA PHE A 214 20.98 -26.50 -6.93
C PHE A 214 22.34 -26.04 -6.38
N PHE A 215 22.44 -24.79 -5.91
CA PHE A 215 23.74 -24.21 -5.56
C PHE A 215 24.04 -24.25 -4.07
N PHE A 216 23.06 -23.93 -3.22
CA PHE A 216 23.29 -23.89 -1.77
C PHE A 216 23.55 -25.29 -1.21
N GLN A 217 22.76 -26.30 -1.60
CA GLN A 217 22.95 -27.68 -1.14
C GLN A 217 24.32 -28.24 -1.55
N GLU A 218 24.73 -28.02 -2.79
CA GLU A 218 26.06 -28.42 -3.29
C GLU A 218 27.18 -27.74 -2.48
N SER A 219 27.05 -26.43 -2.26
CA SER A 219 28.02 -25.65 -1.50
C SER A 219 28.12 -26.03 -0.01
N LEU A 220 27.00 -26.39 0.62
CA LEU A 220 26.98 -26.79 2.03
C LEU A 220 27.75 -28.10 2.26
N GLY A 221 27.78 -28.98 1.25
CA GLY A 221 28.49 -30.26 1.29
C GLY A 221 28.04 -31.14 2.46
N VAL A 222 26.73 -31.12 2.78
CA VAL A 222 26.09 -31.96 3.80
C VAL A 222 24.97 -32.74 3.12
N SER A 223 24.89 -34.05 3.36
CA SER A 223 23.78 -34.88 2.90
C SER A 223 22.52 -34.52 3.68
N THR A 224 21.68 -33.67 3.09
CA THR A 224 20.41 -33.26 3.70
C THR A 224 19.27 -34.18 3.28
N ASN A 225 18.33 -34.46 4.19
CA ASN A 225 17.12 -35.21 3.84
C ASN A 225 16.17 -34.32 3.01
N PRO A 226 15.97 -34.61 1.70
CA PRO A 226 15.18 -33.75 0.83
C PRO A 226 13.68 -33.74 1.18
N PHE A 227 13.16 -34.84 1.75
CA PHE A 227 11.75 -34.93 2.15
C PHE A 227 11.47 -34.09 3.39
N ALA A 228 12.36 -34.14 4.38
CA ALA A 228 12.24 -33.32 5.59
C ALA A 228 12.39 -31.82 5.26
N LEU A 229 13.35 -31.46 4.40
CA LEU A 229 13.57 -30.09 3.97
C LEU A 229 12.37 -29.55 3.16
N SER A 230 11.85 -30.37 2.23
CA SER A 230 10.64 -30.03 1.47
C SER A 230 9.42 -29.88 2.37
N CYS A 231 9.28 -30.74 3.38
CA CYS A 231 8.22 -30.65 4.39
C CYS A 231 8.29 -29.32 5.16
N PHE A 232 9.48 -28.96 5.66
CA PHE A 232 9.71 -27.68 6.34
C PHE A 232 9.36 -26.49 5.44
N PHE A 233 9.94 -26.45 4.23
CA PHE A 233 9.76 -25.35 3.29
C PHE A 233 8.29 -25.18 2.87
N ILE A 234 7.63 -26.26 2.44
CA ILE A 234 6.25 -26.17 1.95
C ILE A 234 5.27 -25.85 3.08
N ARG A 235 5.46 -26.39 4.29
CA ARG A 235 4.57 -26.10 5.43
C ARG A 235 4.58 -24.61 5.82
N LEU A 236 5.72 -23.94 5.68
CA LEU A 236 5.86 -22.50 5.94
C LEU A 236 5.37 -21.65 4.77
N VAL A 237 5.68 -22.01 3.53
CA VAL A 237 5.35 -21.20 2.34
C VAL A 237 3.90 -21.37 1.87
N CYS A 238 3.24 -22.50 2.15
CA CYS A 238 1.91 -22.81 1.63
C CYS A 238 0.86 -21.74 1.93
N ASP A 239 0.74 -21.31 3.20
CA ASP A 239 -0.24 -20.29 3.58
C ASP A 239 0.03 -18.92 2.95
N PRO A 240 1.22 -18.31 3.08
CA PRO A 240 1.50 -17.01 2.47
C PRO A 240 1.41 -17.04 0.94
N PHE A 241 1.78 -18.15 0.29
CA PHE A 241 1.62 -18.33 -1.15
C PHE A 241 0.15 -18.29 -1.58
N LEU A 242 -0.72 -19.05 -0.91
CA LEU A 242 -2.16 -19.02 -1.19
C LEU A 242 -2.77 -17.64 -0.89
N ASP A 243 -2.31 -16.97 0.18
CA ASP A 243 -2.79 -15.66 0.58
C ASP A 243 -2.48 -14.55 -0.44
N VAL A 244 -1.48 -14.72 -1.32
CA VAL A 244 -1.27 -13.83 -2.48
C VAL A 244 -2.56 -13.68 -3.29
N TYR A 245 -3.29 -14.78 -3.47
CA TYR A 245 -4.55 -14.78 -4.20
C TYR A 245 -5.77 -14.54 -3.29
N PHE A 246 -5.90 -15.29 -2.19
CA PHE A 246 -7.12 -15.33 -1.38
C PHE A 246 -7.27 -14.18 -0.38
N SER A 247 -6.17 -13.54 0.05
CA SER A 247 -6.28 -12.46 1.03
C SER A 247 -6.92 -11.21 0.42
N GLY A 248 -8.03 -10.75 1.01
CA GLY A 248 -8.72 -9.52 0.65
C GLY A 248 -8.19 -8.25 1.32
N LEU A 249 -7.13 -8.35 2.13
CA LEU A 249 -6.59 -7.20 2.87
C LEU A 249 -6.11 -6.09 1.93
N SER A 250 -6.39 -4.84 2.32
CA SER A 250 -5.93 -3.65 1.60
C SER A 250 -4.39 -3.53 1.66
N VAL A 251 -3.81 -2.66 0.83
CA VAL A 251 -2.36 -2.40 0.88
C VAL A 251 -1.96 -1.89 2.26
N THR A 252 -2.70 -0.93 2.80
CA THR A 252 -2.36 -0.23 4.04
C THR A 252 -2.62 -1.11 5.26
N GLU A 253 -3.60 -2.00 5.20
CA GLU A 253 -3.81 -3.06 6.20
C GLU A 253 -2.63 -4.05 6.23
N ARG A 254 -2.19 -4.56 5.07
CA ARG A 254 -1.07 -5.52 5.01
C ARG A 254 0.22 -4.92 5.56
N TRP A 255 0.51 -3.68 5.19
CA TRP A 255 1.69 -2.96 5.67
C TRP A 255 1.52 -2.30 7.04
N SER A 256 0.36 -2.45 7.70
CA SER A 256 0.10 -1.87 9.02
C SER A 256 1.15 -2.20 10.10
N PRO A 257 1.79 -3.40 10.13
CA PRO A 257 2.87 -3.68 11.09
C PRO A 257 4.09 -2.76 10.90
N LEU A 258 4.32 -2.22 9.70
CA LEU A 258 5.32 -1.19 9.44
C LEU A 258 4.78 0.22 9.71
N LEU A 259 3.59 0.50 9.18
CA LEU A 259 3.01 1.83 9.11
C LEU A 259 2.57 2.35 10.47
N LEU A 260 2.22 1.47 11.42
CA LEU A 260 1.81 1.83 12.78
C LEU A 260 2.97 1.72 13.79
N ARG A 261 4.10 1.14 13.40
CA ARG A 261 5.26 0.99 14.29
C ARG A 261 5.84 2.35 14.64
N ARG A 262 6.23 2.55 15.91
CA ARG A 262 6.84 3.80 16.40
C ARG A 262 8.10 4.16 15.61
N GLY A 263 8.29 5.46 15.38
CA GLY A 263 9.36 5.99 14.54
C GLY A 263 10.78 5.54 14.91
N LEU A 264 11.11 5.48 16.21
CA LEU A 264 12.44 5.01 16.66
C LEU A 264 12.68 3.54 16.29
N TRP A 265 11.72 2.66 16.62
CA TRP A 265 11.81 1.23 16.33
C TRP A 265 11.91 0.95 14.83
N ARG A 266 11.23 1.75 14.01
CA ARG A 266 11.31 1.66 12.55
C ARG A 266 12.65 2.18 12.00
N ARG A 267 13.28 3.18 12.63
CA ARG A 267 14.64 3.59 12.24
C ARG A 267 15.68 2.53 12.64
N LEU A 268 15.49 1.88 13.78
CA LEU A 268 16.36 0.79 14.24
C LEU A 268 16.33 -0.43 13.30
N THR A 269 15.27 -0.64 12.50
CA THR A 269 15.26 -1.74 11.50
C THR A 269 16.23 -1.50 10.35
N LEU A 270 16.76 -0.29 10.16
CA LEU A 270 17.79 -0.02 9.15
C LEU A 270 19.16 -0.56 9.55
N LEU A 271 19.45 -0.65 10.85
CA LEU A 271 20.73 -1.18 11.33
C LEU A 271 20.99 -2.63 10.88
N PRO A 272 20.10 -3.61 11.12
CA PRO A 272 20.33 -4.97 10.65
C PRO A 272 20.39 -5.06 9.11
N LEU A 273 19.63 -4.24 8.39
CA LEU A 273 19.70 -4.17 6.92
C LEU A 273 21.10 -3.78 6.44
N VAL A 274 21.66 -2.68 6.99
CA VAL A 274 23.02 -2.21 6.68
C VAL A 274 24.07 -3.26 7.02
N VAL A 275 23.91 -3.96 8.15
CA VAL A 275 24.82 -5.04 8.54
C VAL A 275 24.79 -6.18 7.52
N MET A 276 23.61 -6.63 7.09
CA MET A 276 23.50 -7.72 6.11
C MET A 276 24.04 -7.31 4.72
N GLU A 277 23.76 -6.10 4.28
CA GLU A 277 24.32 -5.51 3.05
C GLU A 277 25.85 -5.40 3.11
N GLY A 278 26.39 -4.92 4.23
CA GLY A 278 27.84 -4.84 4.45
C GLY A 278 28.50 -6.22 4.46
N MET A 279 27.87 -7.21 5.10
CA MET A 279 28.34 -8.60 5.10
C MET A 279 28.33 -9.19 3.69
N PHE A 280 27.29 -8.94 2.89
CA PHE A 280 27.23 -9.37 1.50
C PHE A 280 28.37 -8.75 0.67
N LEU A 281 28.60 -7.44 0.81
CA LEU A 281 29.71 -6.74 0.14
C LEU A 281 31.08 -7.34 0.52
N VAL A 282 31.33 -7.56 1.81
CA VAL A 282 32.60 -8.11 2.31
C VAL A 282 32.81 -9.53 1.77
N VAL A 283 31.81 -10.40 1.86
CA VAL A 283 31.91 -11.80 1.38
C VAL A 283 32.08 -11.85 -0.14
N ALA A 284 31.39 -10.99 -0.89
CA ALA A 284 31.58 -10.86 -2.33
C ALA A 284 33.00 -10.40 -2.68
N ALA A 285 33.55 -9.43 -1.94
CA ALA A 285 34.89 -8.90 -2.15
C ALA A 285 36.01 -9.92 -1.86
N LEU A 286 35.77 -10.91 -0.99
CA LEU A 286 36.73 -12.00 -0.73
C LEU A 286 37.05 -12.82 -1.99
N LYS A 287 36.17 -12.81 -3.01
CA LYS A 287 36.44 -13.42 -4.33
C LYS A 287 37.70 -12.88 -5.01
N MET A 288 38.10 -11.64 -4.70
CA MET A 288 39.32 -11.04 -5.28
C MET A 288 40.62 -11.74 -4.85
N ARG A 289 40.56 -12.63 -3.86
CA ARG A 289 41.72 -13.45 -3.44
C ARG A 289 42.04 -14.57 -4.43
N ASP A 290 41.08 -14.98 -5.26
CA ASP A 290 41.29 -16.04 -6.26
C ASP A 290 41.95 -15.45 -7.52
N LEU A 291 43.22 -15.81 -7.73
CA LEU A 291 44.12 -15.18 -8.71
C LEU A 291 43.97 -15.68 -10.15
N ASP A 292 43.14 -16.68 -10.42
CA ASP A 292 43.16 -17.40 -11.71
C ASP A 292 42.68 -16.55 -12.91
N ARG A 293 41.95 -15.44 -12.70
CA ARG A 293 41.44 -14.54 -13.77
C ARG A 293 41.47 -13.04 -13.40
N TRP A 294 42.47 -12.63 -12.64
CA TRP A 294 42.51 -11.34 -11.96
C TRP A 294 42.38 -10.10 -12.87
N TYR A 295 42.93 -10.12 -14.09
CA TYR A 295 42.98 -8.95 -14.99
C TYR A 295 41.61 -8.40 -15.40
N LEU A 296 40.60 -9.25 -15.60
CA LEU A 296 39.24 -8.85 -15.97
C LEU A 296 38.30 -8.84 -14.75
N LEU A 297 38.52 -9.76 -13.82
CA LEU A 297 37.67 -9.93 -12.65
C LEU A 297 37.80 -8.76 -11.66
N ILE A 298 39.04 -8.29 -11.38
CA ILE A 298 39.28 -7.24 -10.39
C ILE A 298 38.69 -5.89 -10.85
N PRO A 299 38.94 -5.38 -12.07
CA PRO A 299 38.34 -4.12 -12.50
C PRO A 299 36.82 -4.20 -12.60
N GLY A 300 36.27 -5.31 -13.11
CA GLY A 300 34.83 -5.52 -13.23
C GLY A 300 34.13 -5.57 -11.87
N LEU A 301 34.66 -6.35 -10.93
CA LEU A 301 34.11 -6.47 -9.59
C LEU A 301 34.27 -5.16 -8.79
N SER A 302 35.39 -4.45 -8.94
CA SER A 302 35.61 -3.15 -8.29
C SER A 302 34.65 -2.09 -8.82
N GLY A 303 34.47 -2.00 -10.14
CA GLY A 303 33.50 -1.09 -10.75
C GLY A 303 32.06 -1.41 -10.32
N ALA A 304 31.69 -2.69 -10.31
CA ALA A 304 30.39 -3.15 -9.83
C ALA A 304 30.18 -2.88 -8.33
N ALA A 305 31.20 -3.07 -7.49
CA ALA A 305 31.15 -2.76 -6.06
C ALA A 305 30.93 -1.27 -5.81
N VAL A 306 31.67 -0.39 -6.49
CA VAL A 306 31.49 1.06 -6.37
C VAL A 306 30.08 1.46 -6.81
N PHE A 307 29.61 0.94 -7.95
CA PHE A 307 28.25 1.19 -8.43
C PHE A 307 27.19 0.70 -7.44
N TRP A 308 27.38 -0.50 -6.89
CA TRP A 308 26.52 -1.10 -5.87
C TRP A 308 26.46 -0.24 -4.60
N ILE A 309 27.61 0.22 -4.08
CA ILE A 309 27.70 1.09 -2.90
C ILE A 309 26.93 2.41 -3.14
N ILE A 310 27.08 3.02 -4.33
CA ILE A 310 26.36 4.26 -4.67
C ILE A 310 24.84 4.01 -4.69
N CYS A 311 24.39 2.90 -5.31
CA CYS A 311 22.97 2.55 -5.35
C CYS A 311 22.41 2.26 -3.94
N HIS A 312 23.16 1.59 -3.09
CA HIS A 312 22.73 1.24 -1.73
C HIS A 312 22.76 2.44 -0.77
N LEU A 313 23.68 3.40 -0.98
CA LEU A 313 23.61 4.67 -0.29
C LEU A 313 22.30 5.41 -0.62
N VAL A 314 21.91 5.45 -1.90
CA VAL A 314 20.64 6.05 -2.33
C VAL A 314 19.46 5.28 -1.72
N PHE A 315 19.51 3.96 -1.70
CA PHE A 315 18.50 3.10 -1.08
C PHE A 315 18.29 3.42 0.42
N LEU A 316 19.37 3.47 1.19
CA LEU A 316 19.33 3.77 2.63
C LEU A 316 18.82 5.18 2.91
N VAL A 317 19.28 6.18 2.17
CA VAL A 317 18.78 7.57 2.28
C VAL A 317 17.29 7.63 1.94
N THR A 318 16.84 6.88 0.93
CA THR A 318 15.43 6.81 0.53
C THR A 318 14.57 6.19 1.63
N LEU A 319 14.99 5.07 2.22
CA LEU A 319 14.29 4.43 3.34
C LEU A 319 14.27 5.33 4.59
N TRP A 320 15.38 6.01 4.89
CA TRP A 320 15.45 6.97 5.98
C TRP A 320 14.50 8.15 5.78
N GLY A 321 14.45 8.70 4.57
CA GLY A 321 13.52 9.76 4.17
C GLY A 321 12.06 9.32 4.31
N PHE A 322 11.74 8.11 3.82
CA PHE A 322 10.42 7.51 3.98
C PHE A 322 10.02 7.39 5.46
N HIS A 323 10.91 6.86 6.29
CA HIS A 323 10.64 6.72 7.72
C HIS A 323 10.48 8.07 8.42
N SER A 324 11.22 9.11 8.01
CA SER A 324 11.06 10.44 8.60
C SER A 324 9.71 11.03 8.23
N LYS A 325 9.34 10.99 6.94
CA LYS A 325 8.04 11.46 6.44
C LYS A 325 6.86 10.71 7.06
N LEU A 326 6.98 9.39 7.25
CA LEU A 326 5.97 8.58 7.92
C LEU A 326 5.83 8.93 9.41
N SER A 327 6.94 9.23 10.11
CA SER A 327 6.87 9.69 11.51
C SER A 327 6.08 10.98 11.63
N ASP A 328 6.24 11.91 10.68
CA ASP A 328 5.50 13.17 10.68
C ASP A 328 3.99 12.93 10.44
N CYS A 329 3.65 12.01 9.54
CA CYS A 329 2.26 11.59 9.31
C CYS A 329 1.64 10.94 10.56
N GLN A 330 2.37 10.03 11.22
CA GLN A 330 1.93 9.39 12.46
C GLN A 330 1.73 10.41 13.58
N ARG A 331 2.61 11.41 13.69
CA ARG A 331 2.47 12.48 14.70
C ARG A 331 1.18 13.27 14.47
N MET A 332 0.84 13.57 13.22
CA MET A 332 -0.43 14.25 12.89
C MET A 332 -1.65 13.37 13.19
N CYS A 333 -1.56 12.07 12.88
CA CYS A 333 -2.60 11.08 13.19
C CYS A 333 -2.80 10.83 14.69
N MET A 334 -1.79 11.11 15.54
CA MET A 334 -1.97 11.04 17.00
C MET A 334 -2.64 12.30 17.57
N VAL A 335 -2.54 13.44 16.86
CA VAL A 335 -3.14 14.71 17.27
C VAL A 335 -4.60 14.79 16.84
N HIS A 336 -4.96 14.18 15.72
CA HIS A 336 -6.35 14.02 15.29
C HIS A 336 -6.90 12.68 15.77
N THR A 337 -8.01 12.68 16.50
CA THR A 337 -8.49 11.51 17.24
C THR A 337 -9.05 10.41 16.32
N SER A 338 -8.24 9.39 16.04
CA SER A 338 -8.57 7.97 15.82
C SER A 338 -9.85 7.61 15.04
N GLU A 339 -9.95 8.00 13.77
CA GLU A 339 -10.85 7.31 12.81
C GLU A 339 -10.09 6.30 11.94
N ALA A 340 -10.74 5.19 11.57
CA ALA A 340 -10.15 4.17 10.71
C ALA A 340 -9.91 4.73 9.28
N GLY A 341 -8.67 4.60 8.77
CA GLY A 341 -8.29 5.08 7.43
C GLY A 341 -7.76 6.52 7.38
N GLU A 342 -7.65 7.20 8.52
CA GLU A 342 -7.13 8.57 8.59
C GLU A 342 -5.66 8.68 8.17
N LEU A 343 -4.84 7.67 8.51
CA LEU A 343 -3.42 7.63 8.13
C LEU A 343 -3.23 7.67 6.61
N ASP A 344 -4.09 7.00 5.85
CA ASP A 344 -4.00 6.97 4.38
C ASP A 344 -4.27 8.35 3.78
N ARG A 345 -5.23 9.09 4.36
CA ARG A 345 -5.57 10.46 3.97
C ARG A 345 -4.45 11.44 4.32
N ILE A 346 -3.86 11.30 5.52
CA ILE A 346 -2.71 12.12 5.95
C ILE A 346 -1.48 11.82 5.07
N MET A 347 -1.21 10.55 4.76
CA MET A 347 -0.12 10.17 3.87
C MET A 347 -0.32 10.74 2.46
N ALA A 348 -1.55 10.70 1.95
CA ALA A 348 -1.90 11.32 0.66
C ALA A 348 -1.69 12.84 0.68
N SER A 349 -2.22 13.55 1.69
CA SER A 349 -2.10 15.01 1.80
C SER A 349 -0.66 15.49 1.95
N LYS A 350 0.19 14.71 2.64
CA LYS A 350 1.64 14.98 2.77
C LYS A 350 2.46 14.56 1.56
N GLY A 351 1.85 14.14 0.44
CA GLY A 351 2.58 13.79 -0.77
C GLY A 351 3.42 12.51 -0.65
N MET A 352 3.06 11.60 0.26
CA MET A 352 3.75 10.30 0.39
C MET A 352 3.64 9.49 -0.90
N ARG A 353 2.52 9.60 -1.61
CA ARG A 353 2.32 8.97 -2.93
C ARG A 353 3.42 9.35 -3.92
N HIS A 354 3.65 10.66 -4.09
CA HIS A 354 4.65 11.17 -5.02
C HIS A 354 6.06 10.72 -4.63
N PHE A 355 6.38 10.79 -3.33
CA PHE A 355 7.62 10.27 -2.78
C PHE A 355 7.80 8.79 -3.15
N CYS A 356 6.83 7.92 -2.84
CA CYS A 356 6.89 6.49 -3.15
C CYS A 356 7.03 6.21 -4.67
N LEU A 357 6.37 6.99 -5.53
CA LEU A 357 6.47 6.83 -6.98
C LEU A 357 7.83 7.21 -7.55
N ILE A 358 8.54 8.16 -6.93
CA ILE A 358 9.94 8.46 -7.24
C ILE A 358 10.82 7.35 -6.66
N SER A 359 10.68 7.07 -5.36
CA SER A 359 11.48 6.09 -4.62
C SER A 359 11.45 4.70 -5.24
N LYS A 360 10.32 4.22 -5.77
CA LYS A 360 10.28 2.90 -6.43
C LYS A 360 11.23 2.81 -7.63
N ARG A 361 11.42 3.91 -8.39
CA ARG A 361 12.38 3.94 -9.50
C ARG A 361 13.81 3.85 -8.98
N LEU A 362 14.09 4.46 -7.82
CA LEU A 362 15.40 4.47 -7.17
C LEU A 362 15.77 3.08 -6.64
N VAL A 363 14.85 2.46 -5.88
CA VAL A 363 15.08 1.14 -5.29
C VAL A 363 15.19 0.05 -6.37
N LEU A 364 14.59 0.24 -7.55
CA LEU A 364 14.81 -0.68 -8.66
C LEU A 364 16.30 -0.76 -9.06
N PHE A 365 17.05 0.35 -8.98
CA PHE A 365 18.48 0.35 -9.27
C PHE A 365 19.31 -0.39 -8.22
N SER A 366 18.95 -0.31 -6.94
CA SER A 366 19.63 -1.13 -5.91
C SER A 366 19.43 -2.61 -6.22
N LEU A 367 18.19 -3.03 -6.50
CA LEU A 367 17.84 -4.42 -6.78
C LEU A 367 18.63 -4.96 -7.99
N MET A 368 18.67 -4.18 -9.07
CA MET A 368 19.45 -4.53 -10.26
C MET A 368 20.95 -4.56 -9.98
N SER A 369 21.46 -3.61 -9.19
CA SER A 369 22.87 -3.59 -8.80
C SER A 369 23.25 -4.83 -7.98
N THR A 370 22.38 -5.30 -7.09
CA THR A 370 22.59 -6.51 -6.29
C THR A 370 22.58 -7.78 -7.14
N ILE A 371 21.70 -7.87 -8.14
CA ILE A 371 21.70 -8.98 -9.10
C ILE A 371 23.01 -8.99 -9.91
N ILE A 372 23.44 -7.84 -10.43
CA ILE A 372 24.68 -7.72 -11.22
C ILE A 372 25.89 -8.05 -10.35
N PHE A 373 25.97 -7.47 -9.15
CA PHE A 373 27.07 -7.67 -8.23
C PHE A 373 27.12 -9.12 -7.73
N GLY A 374 25.98 -9.72 -7.44
CA GLY A 374 25.86 -11.15 -7.10
C GLY A 374 26.29 -12.07 -8.23
N ALA A 375 25.93 -11.76 -9.48
CA ALA A 375 26.33 -12.55 -10.65
C ALA A 375 27.84 -12.45 -10.93
N LEU A 376 28.41 -11.25 -10.89
CA LEU A 376 29.87 -11.05 -11.05
C LEU A 376 30.66 -11.63 -9.86
N GLY A 377 30.12 -11.49 -8.65
CA GLY A 377 30.65 -11.98 -7.40
C GLY A 377 30.36 -13.45 -7.13
N TRP A 378 29.75 -14.19 -8.06
CA TRP A 378 29.23 -15.54 -7.80
C TRP A 378 30.32 -16.50 -7.28
N GLN A 379 30.06 -17.13 -6.13
CA GLN A 379 30.95 -18.09 -5.47
C GLN A 379 30.20 -19.40 -5.22
N PRO A 380 30.32 -20.41 -6.10
CA PRO A 380 29.55 -21.66 -5.99
C PRO A 380 29.99 -22.53 -4.79
N SER A 381 31.22 -22.36 -4.31
CA SER A 381 31.76 -23.10 -3.17
C SER A 381 31.45 -22.47 -1.81
N ASN A 382 30.97 -21.22 -1.77
CA ASN A 382 30.76 -20.47 -0.53
C ASN A 382 29.27 -20.36 -0.16
N SER A 383 28.83 -21.19 0.80
CA SER A 383 27.42 -21.30 1.18
C SER A 383 26.91 -20.01 1.83
N LEU A 384 27.80 -19.28 2.51
CA LEU A 384 27.47 -18.01 3.15
C LEU A 384 27.18 -16.92 2.09
N PHE A 385 27.95 -16.88 1.00
CA PHE A 385 27.69 -15.95 -0.11
C PHE A 385 26.31 -16.19 -0.73
N ILE A 386 25.99 -17.46 -1.03
CA ILE A 386 24.70 -17.83 -1.62
C ILE A 386 23.55 -17.48 -0.68
N ALA A 387 23.67 -17.77 0.63
CA ALA A 387 22.65 -17.42 1.61
C ALA A 387 22.46 -15.91 1.78
N LEU A 388 23.56 -15.12 1.79
CA LEU A 388 23.49 -13.67 1.86
C LEU A 388 22.83 -13.07 0.61
N PHE A 389 23.16 -13.57 -0.58
CA PHE A 389 22.50 -13.17 -1.82
C PHE A 389 20.98 -13.44 -1.76
N LEU A 390 20.60 -14.63 -1.31
CA LEU A 390 19.20 -15.02 -1.13
C LEU A 390 18.46 -14.26 -0.02
N LEU A 391 19.17 -13.60 0.89
CA LEU A 391 18.58 -12.75 1.92
C LEU A 391 18.43 -11.29 1.47
N VAL A 392 19.49 -10.71 0.90
CA VAL A 392 19.51 -9.29 0.51
C VAL A 392 18.49 -9.04 -0.61
N LEU A 393 18.38 -9.94 -1.58
CA LEU A 393 17.46 -9.79 -2.72
C LEU A 393 15.98 -9.65 -2.30
N PRO A 394 15.40 -10.53 -1.44
CA PRO A 394 14.06 -10.33 -0.89
C PRO A 394 13.91 -9.07 -0.02
N LEU A 395 14.94 -8.66 0.74
CA LEU A 395 14.85 -7.45 1.57
C LEU A 395 14.74 -6.18 0.73
N GLU A 396 15.52 -6.07 -0.35
CA GLU A 396 15.41 -4.97 -1.29
C GLU A 396 14.09 -5.00 -2.07
N SER A 397 13.66 -6.20 -2.47
CA SER A 397 12.34 -6.43 -3.09
C SER A 397 11.19 -5.97 -2.20
N LEU A 398 11.25 -6.24 -0.89
CA LEU A 398 10.25 -5.78 0.07
C LEU A 398 10.14 -4.25 0.07
N ALA A 399 11.27 -3.56 0.10
CA ALA A 399 11.30 -2.11 0.07
C ALA A 399 10.78 -1.55 -1.28
N HIS A 400 11.16 -2.17 -2.40
CA HIS A 400 10.61 -1.82 -3.71
C HIS A 400 9.09 -2.06 -3.76
N GLY A 401 8.62 -3.20 -3.25
CA GLY A 401 7.22 -3.57 -3.13
C GLY A 401 6.41 -2.57 -2.33
N LEU A 402 6.92 -2.16 -1.16
CA LEU A 402 6.34 -1.12 -0.32
C LEU A 402 6.10 0.18 -1.10
N PHE A 403 7.13 0.70 -1.77
CA PHE A 403 7.02 1.94 -2.55
C PHE A 403 6.11 1.79 -3.77
N HIS A 404 6.17 0.66 -4.45
CA HIS A 404 5.32 0.38 -5.60
C HIS A 404 3.84 0.30 -5.20
N GLU A 405 3.52 -0.45 -4.15
CA GLU A 405 2.15 -0.62 -3.70
C GLU A 405 1.57 0.67 -3.11
N LEU A 406 2.26 1.32 -2.16
CA LEU A 406 1.81 2.57 -1.56
C LEU A 406 1.68 3.70 -2.60
N GLY A 407 2.65 3.84 -3.50
CA GLY A 407 2.58 4.85 -4.55
C GLY A 407 1.42 4.68 -5.53
N ASN A 408 0.89 3.46 -5.66
CA ASN A 408 -0.25 3.15 -6.51
C ASN A 408 -1.59 3.13 -5.75
N SER A 409 -1.58 3.01 -4.42
CA SER A 409 -2.79 2.91 -3.59
C SER A 409 -3.19 4.21 -2.91
N LEU A 410 -2.23 5.07 -2.56
CA LEU A 410 -2.52 6.34 -1.90
C LEU A 410 -3.22 7.33 -2.85
N GLY A 411 -4.05 8.20 -2.27
CA GLY A 411 -4.73 9.29 -2.96
C GLY A 411 -3.80 10.42 -3.39
N GLY A 412 -4.37 11.42 -4.07
CA GLY A 412 -3.65 12.62 -4.51
C GLY A 412 -3.59 13.72 -3.45
N THR A 413 -2.83 14.77 -3.73
CA THR A 413 -2.84 15.99 -2.89
C THR A 413 -3.97 16.93 -3.31
N CYS A 414 -4.48 17.73 -2.38
CA CYS A 414 -5.58 18.65 -2.62
C CYS A 414 -5.30 20.01 -1.98
N VAL A 415 -5.61 21.10 -2.70
CA VAL A 415 -5.55 22.49 -2.18
C VAL A 415 -6.89 23.18 -2.38
N GLY A 416 -7.29 23.99 -1.41
CA GLY A 416 -8.58 24.66 -1.35
C GLY A 416 -8.45 26.16 -1.21
N TYR A 417 -9.23 26.91 -1.97
CA TYR A 417 -9.41 28.36 -1.83
C TYR A 417 -10.90 28.67 -1.71
N ALA A 418 -11.28 29.39 -0.66
CA ALA A 418 -12.65 29.78 -0.41
C ALA A 418 -12.82 31.29 -0.51
N VAL A 419 -13.85 31.73 -1.22
CA VAL A 419 -14.22 33.14 -1.40
C VAL A 419 -15.67 33.32 -0.97
N VAL A 420 -15.88 34.12 0.08
CA VAL A 420 -17.21 34.45 0.59
C VAL A 420 -17.41 35.95 0.47
N ILE A 421 -18.30 36.36 -0.43
CA ILE A 421 -18.70 37.75 -0.64
C ILE A 421 -20.16 37.84 -0.22
N PRO A 422 -20.45 38.26 1.01
CA PRO A 422 -21.79 38.20 1.54
C PRO A 422 -22.70 39.18 0.79
N THR A 423 -23.83 38.67 0.34
CA THR A 423 -24.78 39.36 -0.53
C THR A 423 -25.84 40.02 0.32
N ASN A 424 -25.95 41.34 0.26
CA ASN A 424 -27.22 42.06 0.43
C ASN A 424 -27.06 43.57 0.23
N TYR A 425 -25.86 44.05 -0.11
CA TYR A 425 -25.75 45.39 -0.65
C TYR A 425 -26.27 45.46 -2.09
N CYS A 426 -26.96 44.49 -2.70
CA CYS A 426 -27.41 44.63 -4.09
C CYS A 426 -28.92 44.41 -4.21
N SER A 427 -29.63 45.33 -4.88
CA SER A 427 -31.00 45.11 -5.35
C SER A 427 -31.06 43.91 -6.32
N PRO A 428 -32.24 43.37 -6.68
CA PRO A 428 -32.37 42.34 -7.72
C PRO A 428 -31.74 42.71 -9.07
N ASP A 429 -31.45 43.99 -9.28
CA ASP A 429 -30.81 44.57 -10.47
C ASP A 429 -29.30 44.87 -10.26
N GLY A 430 -28.72 44.47 -9.12
CA GLY A 430 -27.29 44.60 -8.83
C GLY A 430 -26.85 45.92 -8.18
N GLN A 431 -27.76 46.77 -7.69
CA GLN A 431 -27.43 48.11 -7.20
C GLN A 431 -27.17 48.19 -5.68
N PRO A 432 -26.11 48.91 -5.22
CA PRO A 432 -25.80 49.14 -3.81
C PRO A 432 -27.01 49.55 -2.95
N THR A 433 -27.52 48.67 -2.07
CA THR A 433 -28.67 48.93 -1.19
C THR A 433 -28.22 48.89 0.27
N LEU A 434 -28.53 49.93 1.05
CA LEU A 434 -28.23 49.97 2.48
C LEU A 434 -29.18 49.05 3.24
N LEU A 435 -28.62 48.08 3.94
CA LEU A 435 -29.38 47.15 4.77
C LEU A 435 -29.60 47.69 6.19
N PRO A 436 -30.72 47.35 6.83
CA PRO A 436 -30.91 47.59 8.26
C PRO A 436 -29.79 46.91 9.08
N PRO A 437 -29.31 47.53 10.18
CA PRO A 437 -28.23 46.98 11.01
C PRO A 437 -28.46 45.53 11.48
N ALA A 438 -29.70 45.17 11.79
CA ALA A 438 -30.06 43.80 12.20
C ALA A 438 -29.80 42.76 11.08
N HIS A 439 -30.12 43.10 9.82
CA HIS A 439 -29.90 42.23 8.67
C HIS A 439 -28.41 42.11 8.32
N VAL A 440 -27.63 43.18 8.54
CA VAL A 440 -26.17 43.15 8.39
C VAL A 440 -25.54 42.19 9.42
N GLN A 441 -26.01 42.22 10.67
CA GLN A 441 -25.51 41.34 11.72
C GLN A 441 -25.84 39.87 11.45
N GLU A 442 -27.07 39.56 11.05
CA GLU A 442 -27.49 38.20 10.68
C GLU A 442 -26.67 37.65 9.50
N LEU A 443 -26.48 38.48 8.48
CA LEU A 443 -25.70 38.14 7.30
C LEU A 443 -24.22 37.89 7.63
N ASN A 444 -23.61 38.75 8.45
CA ASN A 444 -22.24 38.52 8.92
C ASN A 444 -22.13 37.19 9.70
N LEU A 445 -23.11 36.89 10.56
CA LEU A 445 -23.13 35.66 11.35
C LEU A 445 -23.25 34.44 10.44
N ARG A 446 -24.14 34.49 9.43
CA ARG A 446 -24.31 33.42 8.45
C ARG A 446 -23.07 33.22 7.59
N SER A 447 -22.48 34.29 7.07
CA SER A 447 -21.30 34.20 6.22
C SER A 447 -20.06 33.73 6.98
N THR A 448 -19.94 34.11 8.24
CA THR A 448 -18.93 33.52 9.15
C THR A 448 -19.22 32.04 9.38
N GLY A 449 -20.48 31.65 9.56
CA GLY A 449 -20.90 30.25 9.65
C GLY A 449 -20.55 29.43 8.40
N MET A 450 -20.78 29.98 7.21
CA MET A 450 -20.38 29.36 5.94
C MET A 450 -18.86 29.18 5.86
N LEU A 451 -18.09 30.21 6.21
CA LEU A 451 -16.62 30.13 6.22
C LEU A 451 -16.14 29.05 7.18
N ASN A 452 -16.71 28.97 8.38
CA ASN A 452 -16.40 27.93 9.37
C ASN A 452 -16.74 26.52 8.84
N ASN A 453 -17.88 26.36 8.15
CA ASN A 453 -18.25 25.09 7.53
C ASN A 453 -17.27 24.66 6.44
N VAL A 454 -16.82 25.59 5.58
CA VAL A 454 -15.84 25.30 4.53
C VAL A 454 -14.46 25.00 5.11
N GLN A 455 -14.04 25.72 6.15
CA GLN A 455 -12.80 25.43 6.87
C GLN A 455 -12.85 24.07 7.57
N ARG A 456 -13.98 23.73 8.19
CA ARG A 456 -14.23 22.38 8.73
C ARG A 456 -14.15 21.32 7.64
N PHE A 457 -14.72 21.58 6.48
CA PHE A 457 -14.63 20.69 5.33
C PHE A 457 -13.17 20.52 4.85
N PHE A 458 -12.41 21.60 4.69
CA PHE A 458 -11.00 21.53 4.31
C PHE A 458 -10.18 20.74 5.34
N SER A 459 -10.38 21.00 6.63
CA SER A 459 -9.71 20.28 7.70
C SER A 459 -10.08 18.79 7.72
N HIS A 460 -11.37 18.46 7.67
CA HIS A 460 -11.87 17.08 7.66
C HIS A 460 -11.34 16.28 6.46
N HIS A 461 -11.20 16.92 5.30
CA HIS A 461 -10.68 16.29 4.09
C HIS A 461 -9.18 16.46 3.87
N MET A 462 -8.44 16.99 4.85
CA MET A 462 -7.00 17.22 4.78
C MET A 462 -6.59 18.01 3.51
N ILE A 463 -7.46 18.94 3.11
CA ILE A 463 -7.25 19.85 1.99
C ILE A 463 -6.37 20.99 2.48
N GLU A 464 -5.24 21.21 1.81
CA GLU A 464 -4.35 22.32 2.13
C GLU A 464 -5.08 23.64 1.87
N THR A 465 -5.21 24.49 2.87
CA THR A 465 -5.94 25.75 2.73
C THR A 465 -5.00 26.81 2.17
N TYR A 466 -5.21 27.20 0.92
CA TYR A 466 -4.50 28.34 0.31
C TYR A 466 -4.97 29.66 0.96
N GLY A 467 -6.27 29.80 1.16
CA GLY A 467 -6.87 30.99 1.75
C GLY A 467 -8.39 30.86 1.89
N CYS A 468 -8.94 31.71 2.75
CA CYS A 468 -10.37 31.84 3.02
C CYS A 468 -10.66 33.34 3.06
N ASP A 469 -11.02 33.92 1.91
CA ASP A 469 -11.28 35.34 1.79
C ASP A 469 -12.72 35.67 2.15
N TYR A 470 -12.88 36.65 3.03
CA TYR A 470 -14.15 37.23 3.41
C TYR A 470 -14.11 38.73 3.13
N SER A 471 -15.02 39.25 2.30
CA SER A 471 -15.06 40.68 1.99
C SER A 471 -16.48 41.23 1.99
N THR A 472 -16.81 42.05 2.99
CA THR A 472 -18.12 42.73 3.10
C THR A 472 -18.29 43.89 2.11
N SER A 473 -17.19 44.49 1.65
CA SER A 473 -17.18 45.59 0.68
C SER A 473 -17.05 45.13 -0.78
N GLY A 474 -17.08 43.82 -1.03
CA GLY A 474 -16.79 43.22 -2.33
C GLY A 474 -15.28 43.07 -2.61
N LEU A 475 -14.95 42.34 -3.67
CA LEU A 475 -13.59 42.12 -4.17
C LEU A 475 -13.50 42.70 -5.58
N SER A 476 -12.42 43.40 -5.93
CA SER A 476 -12.20 43.86 -7.30
C SER A 476 -11.77 42.69 -8.20
N LEU A 477 -12.08 42.79 -9.49
CA LEU A 477 -11.73 41.76 -10.47
C LEU A 477 -10.21 41.50 -10.52
N GLU A 478 -9.41 42.56 -10.55
CA GLU A 478 -7.94 42.46 -10.61
C GLU A 478 -7.36 41.73 -9.39
N ALA A 479 -7.85 42.05 -8.18
CA ALA A 479 -7.37 41.42 -6.94
C ALA A 479 -7.73 39.93 -6.89
N LEU A 480 -8.95 39.59 -7.32
CA LEU A 480 -9.42 38.20 -7.36
C LEU A 480 -8.66 37.39 -8.42
N GLN A 481 -8.49 37.94 -9.63
CA GLN A 481 -7.71 37.29 -10.69
C GLN A 481 -6.25 37.08 -10.29
N ALA A 482 -5.63 38.05 -9.60
CA ALA A 482 -4.27 37.91 -9.08
C ALA A 482 -4.16 36.77 -8.06
N LYS A 483 -5.09 36.67 -7.10
CA LYS A 483 -5.13 35.57 -6.14
C LYS A 483 -5.39 34.22 -6.81
N LEU A 484 -6.32 34.16 -7.77
CA LEU A 484 -6.60 32.94 -8.53
C LEU A 484 -5.37 32.45 -9.30
N ARG A 485 -4.58 33.35 -9.90
CA ARG A 485 -3.32 32.99 -10.57
C ARG A 485 -2.34 32.31 -9.62
N ILE A 486 -2.13 32.89 -8.44
CA ILE A 486 -1.22 32.34 -7.43
C ILE A 486 -1.77 31.01 -6.89
N PHE A 487 -3.07 30.94 -6.59
CA PHE A 487 -3.73 29.71 -6.16
C PHE A 487 -3.54 28.58 -7.17
N MET A 488 -3.80 28.83 -8.46
CA MET A 488 -3.64 27.83 -9.52
C MET A 488 -2.17 27.43 -9.72
N GLU A 489 -1.22 28.24 -9.26
CA GLU A 489 0.21 27.96 -9.23
C GLU A 489 0.70 27.34 -7.91
N ALA A 490 -0.17 27.08 -6.93
CA ALA A 490 0.24 26.49 -5.67
C ALA A 490 0.91 25.11 -5.88
N HIS A 491 2.01 24.86 -5.15
CA HIS A 491 2.74 23.60 -5.18
C HIS A 491 2.76 22.98 -3.80
N THR A 492 2.81 21.66 -3.76
CA THR A 492 3.08 20.91 -2.53
C THR A 492 4.48 21.24 -2.01
N ALA A 493 4.69 21.05 -0.71
CA ALA A 493 5.99 21.27 -0.07
C ALA A 493 7.15 20.47 -0.72
N ASP A 494 6.86 19.29 -1.28
CA ASP A 494 7.87 18.44 -1.94
C ASP A 494 8.18 18.84 -3.39
N GLY A 495 7.52 19.87 -3.92
CA GLY A 495 7.83 20.45 -5.24
C GLY A 495 6.81 20.27 -6.37
N PRO A 496 6.01 19.19 -6.50
CA PRO A 496 5.01 19.10 -7.57
C PRO A 496 3.74 19.91 -7.25
N ARG A 497 2.96 20.22 -8.28
CA ARG A 497 1.62 20.80 -8.13
C ARG A 497 0.64 19.86 -7.43
N HIS A 498 -0.43 20.43 -6.89
CA HIS A 498 -1.50 19.64 -6.32
C HIS A 498 -2.24 18.83 -7.40
N ASP A 499 -2.66 17.62 -7.07
CA ASP A 499 -3.44 16.79 -7.97
C ASP A 499 -4.85 17.39 -8.19
N THR A 500 -5.43 17.99 -7.16
CA THR A 500 -6.78 18.58 -7.15
C THR A 500 -6.79 20.00 -6.56
N TYR A 501 -7.45 20.93 -7.25
CA TYR A 501 -7.71 22.29 -6.77
C TYR A 501 -9.21 22.43 -6.52
N VAL A 502 -9.57 22.92 -5.34
CA VAL A 502 -10.97 23.16 -4.94
C VAL A 502 -11.17 24.66 -4.78
N LEU A 503 -12.05 25.23 -5.60
CA LEU A 503 -12.45 26.63 -5.53
C LEU A 503 -13.86 26.70 -5.00
N TYR A 504 -14.04 27.25 -3.80
CA TYR A 504 -15.36 27.49 -3.22
C TYR A 504 -15.73 28.96 -3.39
N TYR A 505 -16.95 29.21 -3.84
CA TYR A 505 -17.51 30.55 -3.94
C TYR A 505 -18.94 30.61 -3.38
N SER A 506 -19.18 31.61 -2.55
CA SER A 506 -20.53 32.04 -2.17
C SER A 506 -20.63 33.55 -2.27
N GLY A 507 -21.64 34.01 -3.01
CA GLY A 507 -21.82 35.42 -3.31
C GLY A 507 -22.86 35.68 -4.40
N HIS A 508 -22.99 36.94 -4.79
CA HIS A 508 -24.05 37.38 -5.69
C HIS A 508 -23.72 36.97 -7.12
N THR A 509 -24.71 36.47 -7.83
CA THR A 509 -24.54 36.02 -9.22
C THR A 509 -25.63 36.58 -10.09
N HIS A 510 -25.28 36.99 -11.30
CA HIS A 510 -26.26 37.34 -12.32
C HIS A 510 -27.03 36.10 -12.77
N ARG A 511 -28.13 36.28 -13.52
CA ARG A 511 -28.95 35.17 -14.06
C ARG A 511 -28.16 34.20 -14.95
N SER A 512 -27.06 34.68 -15.55
CA SER A 512 -26.07 33.92 -16.32
C SER A 512 -25.14 33.05 -15.44
N GLY A 513 -25.14 33.24 -14.12
CA GLY A 513 -24.25 32.60 -13.16
C GLY A 513 -22.92 33.33 -12.94
N GLU A 514 -22.67 34.43 -13.65
CA GLU A 514 -21.47 35.26 -13.51
C GLU A 514 -21.36 35.84 -12.10
N TRP A 515 -20.16 35.82 -11.52
CA TRP A 515 -19.93 36.36 -10.18
C TRP A 515 -19.92 37.88 -10.23
N ALA A 516 -20.78 38.53 -9.46
CA ALA A 516 -20.79 39.97 -9.33
C ALA A 516 -19.69 40.43 -8.37
N LEU A 517 -18.84 41.35 -8.83
CA LEU A 517 -17.69 41.86 -8.10
C LEU A 517 -17.84 43.36 -7.78
N ALA A 518 -16.93 43.88 -6.96
CA ALA A 518 -16.92 45.31 -6.65
C ALA A 518 -16.66 46.13 -7.92
N GLY A 519 -17.32 47.29 -8.04
CA GLY A 519 -17.16 48.18 -9.19
C GLY A 519 -18.02 47.84 -10.42
N GLY A 520 -18.92 46.86 -10.33
CA GLY A 520 -19.76 46.42 -11.45
C GLY A 520 -19.06 45.44 -12.40
N ASP A 521 -17.84 45.01 -12.05
CA ASP A 521 -17.13 43.97 -12.76
C ASP A 521 -17.79 42.60 -12.55
N VAL A 522 -17.59 41.70 -13.50
CA VAL A 522 -18.10 40.33 -13.47
C VAL A 522 -17.00 39.34 -13.79
N LEU A 523 -16.97 38.22 -13.08
CA LEU A 523 -16.08 37.09 -13.39
C LEU A 523 -16.87 35.95 -14.03
N ARG A 524 -16.47 35.56 -15.23
CA ARG A 524 -17.08 34.48 -16.02
C ARG A 524 -16.42 33.14 -15.76
N LEU A 525 -17.17 32.05 -15.97
CA LEU A 525 -16.61 30.69 -15.96
C LEU A 525 -15.49 30.55 -17.00
N ASP A 526 -15.70 31.08 -18.21
CA ASP A 526 -14.72 31.03 -19.30
C ASP A 526 -13.38 31.67 -18.92
N GLU A 527 -13.38 32.76 -18.15
CA GLU A 527 -12.15 33.42 -17.67
C GLU A 527 -11.39 32.52 -16.69
N ILE A 528 -12.10 31.88 -15.74
CA ILE A 528 -11.50 30.92 -14.80
C ILE A 528 -10.94 29.72 -15.56
N VAL A 529 -11.67 29.22 -16.55
CA VAL A 529 -11.28 28.05 -17.36
C VAL A 529 -10.10 28.37 -18.26
N GLN A 530 -10.06 29.56 -18.85
CA GLN A 530 -8.93 30.04 -19.64
C GLN A 530 -7.69 30.19 -18.75
N LEU A 531 -7.83 30.83 -17.59
CA LEU A 531 -6.74 30.95 -16.63
C LEU A 531 -6.23 29.57 -16.19
N TRP A 532 -7.14 28.64 -15.92
CA TRP A 532 -6.79 27.26 -15.58
C TRP A 532 -6.07 26.57 -16.74
N ARG A 533 -6.51 26.77 -17.99
CA ARG A 533 -5.86 26.20 -19.18
C ARG A 533 -4.43 26.70 -19.33
N GLU A 534 -4.23 28.01 -19.18
CA GLU A 534 -2.91 28.64 -19.27
C GLU A 534 -1.98 28.12 -18.17
N LYS A 535 -2.48 28.05 -16.93
CA LYS A 535 -1.66 27.62 -15.80
C LYS A 535 -1.46 26.12 -15.73
N ASN A 536 -2.39 25.30 -16.22
CA ASN A 536 -2.33 23.84 -16.17
C ASN A 536 -1.78 23.21 -17.47
N ALA A 537 -1.26 24.01 -18.41
CA ALA A 537 -0.69 23.53 -19.66
C ALA A 537 0.46 22.53 -19.39
N GLY A 538 0.34 21.31 -19.93
CA GLY A 538 1.33 20.25 -19.74
C GLY A 538 1.27 19.53 -18.38
N ILE A 539 0.34 19.91 -17.50
CA ILE A 539 0.18 19.35 -16.15
C ILE A 539 -1.19 18.66 -16.05
N CYS A 540 -1.26 17.51 -15.36
CA CYS A 540 -2.48 16.70 -15.27
C CYS A 540 -3.23 16.94 -13.94
N SER A 541 -3.37 18.20 -13.52
CA SER A 541 -4.21 18.55 -12.35
C SER A 541 -5.66 18.76 -12.76
N ARG A 542 -6.59 18.70 -11.79
CA ARG A 542 -8.02 18.96 -11.99
C ARG A 542 -8.52 20.09 -11.09
N LEU A 543 -9.58 20.77 -11.54
CA LEU A 543 -10.25 21.85 -10.84
C LEU A 543 -11.68 21.44 -10.47
N ILE A 544 -12.08 21.65 -9.22
CA ILE A 544 -13.44 21.45 -8.73
C ILE A 544 -13.94 22.80 -8.20
N ILE A 545 -15.03 23.30 -8.77
CA ILE A 545 -15.66 24.56 -8.36
C ILE A 545 -16.92 24.20 -7.58
N ILE A 546 -17.05 24.73 -6.37
CA ILE A 546 -18.23 24.55 -5.50
C ILE A 546 -18.90 25.91 -5.35
N LEU A 547 -20.18 25.97 -5.71
CA LEU A 547 -20.97 27.19 -5.75
C LEU A 547 -22.14 27.09 -4.78
N ASP A 548 -22.19 28.00 -3.82
CA ASP A 548 -23.38 28.28 -3.02
C ASP A 548 -23.89 29.67 -3.43
N THR A 549 -24.63 29.69 -4.54
CA THR A 549 -25.15 30.89 -5.21
C THR A 549 -26.55 30.64 -5.74
N ASP A 550 -27.34 31.71 -5.89
CA ASP A 550 -28.73 31.63 -6.40
C ASP A 550 -28.79 31.10 -7.83
N ASN A 551 -27.82 31.46 -8.68
CA ASN A 551 -27.79 31.12 -10.10
C ASN A 551 -26.62 30.18 -10.45
N SER A 552 -26.49 29.04 -9.78
CA SER A 552 -25.38 28.09 -10.02
C SER A 552 -25.57 27.15 -11.23
N LEU A 553 -26.82 26.89 -11.65
CA LEU A 553 -27.15 25.96 -12.75
C LEU A 553 -26.55 26.26 -14.13
N PRO A 554 -26.45 27.53 -14.59
CA PRO A 554 -25.81 27.84 -15.85
C PRO A 554 -24.40 27.26 -15.95
N TRP A 555 -23.58 27.44 -14.91
CA TRP A 555 -22.20 26.93 -14.86
C TRP A 555 -22.15 25.39 -14.82
N VAL A 556 -23.09 24.76 -14.11
CA VAL A 556 -23.25 23.28 -14.08
C VAL A 556 -23.53 22.70 -15.47
N LYS A 557 -24.25 23.43 -16.34
CA LYS A 557 -24.50 23.01 -17.73
C LYS A 557 -23.33 23.35 -18.66
N GLU A 558 -22.74 24.52 -18.47
CA GLU A 558 -21.65 25.02 -19.31
C GLU A 558 -20.37 24.20 -19.18
N VAL A 559 -20.02 23.73 -17.98
CA VAL A 559 -18.83 22.89 -17.75
C VAL A 559 -18.81 21.61 -18.60
N GLN A 560 -19.98 21.09 -18.98
CA GLN A 560 -20.11 19.88 -19.81
C GLN A 560 -19.64 20.09 -21.26
N ARG A 561 -19.53 21.35 -21.70
CA ARG A 561 -19.04 21.73 -23.03
C ARG A 561 -17.51 21.88 -23.06
N ILE A 562 -16.86 21.93 -21.90
CA ILE A 562 -15.40 22.13 -21.80
C ILE A 562 -14.66 20.88 -22.26
N GLU A 563 -13.71 21.09 -23.18
CA GLU A 563 -12.82 20.06 -23.71
C GLU A 563 -11.37 20.26 -23.25
N GLY A 564 -10.60 19.16 -23.25
CA GLY A 564 -9.18 19.16 -22.94
C GLY A 564 -8.79 19.40 -21.47
N LEU A 565 -9.76 19.65 -20.58
CA LEU A 565 -9.51 19.94 -19.16
C LEU A 565 -10.34 19.03 -18.25
N TYR A 566 -9.86 18.83 -17.02
CA TYR A 566 -10.58 18.10 -15.97
C TYR A 566 -11.19 19.12 -15.00
N VAL A 567 -12.44 19.51 -15.26
CA VAL A 567 -13.17 20.50 -14.47
C VAL A 567 -14.52 19.93 -14.04
N ALA A 568 -14.89 20.15 -12.78
CA ALA A 568 -16.21 19.85 -12.26
C ALA A 568 -16.80 21.08 -11.57
N VAL A 569 -18.12 21.25 -11.67
CA VAL A 569 -18.88 22.29 -10.96
C VAL A 569 -19.94 21.61 -10.11
N GLN A 570 -19.96 21.89 -8.82
CA GLN A 570 -21.04 21.57 -7.89
C GLN A 570 -21.81 22.85 -7.61
N GLY A 571 -23.13 22.80 -7.78
CA GLY A 571 -24.03 23.91 -7.45
C GLY A 571 -25.29 23.42 -6.74
N ALA A 572 -26.16 24.38 -6.43
CA ALA A 572 -27.44 24.16 -5.78
C ALA A 572 -28.56 25.03 -6.38
N VAL A 573 -29.78 24.53 -6.25
CA VAL A 573 -31.02 25.25 -6.55
C VAL A 573 -31.78 25.42 -5.25
N LEU A 574 -31.98 26.68 -4.86
CA LEU A 574 -32.80 27.06 -3.73
C LEU A 574 -34.23 27.25 -4.26
N SER A 575 -35.13 26.35 -3.87
CA SER A 575 -36.53 26.36 -4.33
C SER A 575 -37.39 27.07 -3.28
N SER A 576 -38.16 28.08 -3.67
CA SER A 576 -39.11 28.72 -2.75
C SER A 576 -40.17 27.70 -2.27
N PRO A 577 -40.46 27.62 -0.97
CA PRO A 577 -41.43 26.66 -0.45
C PRO A 577 -42.83 26.95 -1.00
N THR A 578 -43.57 25.88 -1.32
CA THR A 578 -44.96 25.95 -1.78
C THR A 578 -45.94 26.33 -0.66
N ASP A 579 -45.56 26.11 0.61
CA ASP A 579 -46.32 26.46 1.82
C ASP A 579 -45.52 27.44 2.68
N LEU A 580 -45.94 28.71 2.70
CA LEU A 580 -45.26 29.82 3.40
C LEU A 580 -45.48 29.82 4.92
N GLU A 581 -46.35 28.96 5.46
CA GLU A 581 -46.77 29.00 6.87
C GLU A 581 -45.97 28.07 7.81
N VAL A 582 -45.09 27.20 7.29
CA VAL A 582 -44.44 26.13 8.09
C VAL A 582 -42.91 26.09 7.99
N GLN A 583 -42.27 26.67 6.96
CA GLN A 583 -40.80 26.62 6.79
C GLN A 583 -40.21 27.94 6.26
N ASP A 584 -39.09 28.36 6.86
CA ASP A 584 -38.28 29.47 6.36
C ASP A 584 -37.76 29.16 4.94
N ALA A 585 -37.76 30.18 4.07
CA ALA A 585 -37.26 30.03 2.70
C ALA A 585 -35.76 29.69 2.70
N PRO A 586 -35.29 28.77 1.82
CA PRO A 586 -33.88 28.42 1.76
C PRO A 586 -33.04 29.62 1.31
N GLN A 587 -31.91 29.81 1.98
CA GLN A 587 -31.03 30.95 1.81
C GLN A 587 -29.59 30.49 1.53
N LEU A 588 -28.75 31.42 1.07
CA LEU A 588 -27.34 31.16 0.82
C LEU A 588 -26.64 30.62 2.07
N GLY A 589 -25.87 29.56 1.92
CA GLY A 589 -25.22 28.86 3.03
C GLY A 589 -25.94 27.60 3.49
N ASP A 590 -27.24 27.45 3.21
CA ASP A 590 -28.00 26.25 3.57
C ASP A 590 -27.52 25.05 2.75
N PHE A 591 -27.16 25.27 1.47
CA PHE A 591 -26.51 24.26 0.65
C PHE A 591 -25.16 23.85 1.23
N THR A 592 -24.29 24.82 1.55
CA THR A 592 -22.97 24.54 2.11
C THR A 592 -23.09 23.77 3.42
N CYS A 593 -24.01 24.15 4.31
CA CYS A 593 -24.22 23.44 5.57
C CYS A 593 -24.62 21.97 5.34
N GLN A 594 -25.61 21.72 4.49
CA GLN A 594 -26.09 20.35 4.19
C GLN A 594 -25.04 19.53 3.43
N TRP A 595 -24.30 20.15 2.52
CA TRP A 595 -23.26 19.49 1.72
C TRP A 595 -22.02 19.14 2.56
N VAL A 596 -21.62 20.02 3.47
CA VAL A 596 -20.54 19.75 4.43
C VAL A 596 -20.96 18.66 5.41
N ASP A 597 -22.18 18.70 5.96
CA ASP A 597 -22.66 17.63 6.84
C ASP A 597 -22.66 16.28 6.11
N PHE A 598 -23.18 16.21 4.88
CA PHE A 598 -23.16 14.97 4.08
C PHE A 598 -21.76 14.41 3.82
N ASN A 599 -20.74 15.27 3.65
CA ASN A 599 -19.38 14.83 3.35
C ASN A 599 -18.51 14.58 4.61
N CYS A 600 -18.84 15.25 5.72
CA CYS A 600 -18.05 15.21 6.95
C CYS A 600 -18.67 14.34 8.05
N ASN A 601 -19.95 14.00 7.96
CA ASN A 601 -20.67 13.26 8.99
C ASN A 601 -21.16 11.90 8.43
N PRO A 602 -20.62 10.77 8.91
CA PRO A 602 -21.08 9.44 8.47
C PRO A 602 -22.53 9.16 8.86
N ASP A 603 -23.02 9.79 9.93
CA ASP A 603 -24.40 9.66 10.43
C ASP A 603 -25.31 10.79 9.90
N SER A 604 -24.90 11.46 8.82
CA SER A 604 -25.69 12.54 8.22
C SER A 604 -27.09 12.03 7.80
N ILE A 605 -28.10 12.79 8.19
CA ILE A 605 -29.51 12.54 7.83
C ILE A 605 -29.78 12.98 6.39
N VAL A 606 -28.85 13.72 5.77
CA VAL A 606 -29.01 14.32 4.44
C VAL A 606 -29.03 13.24 3.34
N ARG A 607 -30.18 13.04 2.70
CA ARG A 607 -30.31 12.18 1.51
C ARG A 607 -30.65 12.97 0.25
N TRP A 608 -29.65 13.15 -0.62
CA TRP A 608 -29.79 14.00 -1.81
C TRP A 608 -30.84 13.51 -2.82
N SER A 609 -31.15 12.21 -2.84
CA SER A 609 -32.12 11.58 -3.74
C SER A 609 -33.59 11.78 -3.35
N GLU A 610 -33.88 12.39 -2.21
CA GLU A 610 -35.27 12.63 -1.77
C GLU A 610 -35.94 13.73 -2.59
N SER A 611 -37.16 13.46 -3.04
CA SER A 611 -37.96 14.41 -3.82
C SER A 611 -38.57 15.49 -2.92
N GLY A 612 -38.64 16.74 -3.41
CA GLY A 612 -39.33 17.84 -2.71
C GLY A 612 -38.47 18.64 -1.73
N ARG A 613 -37.14 18.44 -1.73
CA ARG A 613 -36.22 19.20 -0.89
C ARG A 613 -36.19 20.68 -1.26
N PRO A 614 -36.13 21.61 -0.28
CA PRO A 614 -36.00 23.04 -0.53
C PRO A 614 -34.64 23.39 -1.17
N VAL A 615 -33.60 22.63 -0.81
CA VAL A 615 -32.26 22.73 -1.40
C VAL A 615 -32.00 21.49 -2.26
N ARG A 616 -31.82 21.69 -3.56
CA ARG A 616 -31.50 20.62 -4.52
C ARG A 616 -30.08 20.78 -5.03
N ALA A 617 -29.30 19.72 -5.01
CA ALA A 617 -27.94 19.76 -5.52
C ALA A 617 -27.87 19.36 -6.99
N ALA A 618 -26.96 19.98 -7.74
CA ALA A 618 -26.65 19.59 -9.11
C ALA A 618 -25.15 19.68 -9.33
N TYR A 619 -24.58 18.72 -10.07
CA TYR A 619 -23.19 18.79 -10.49
C TYR A 619 -23.05 18.59 -11.99
N GLY A 620 -22.00 19.17 -12.55
CA GLY A 620 -21.58 19.03 -13.94
C GLY A 620 -20.10 18.68 -14.01
N ILE A 621 -19.72 17.91 -15.02
CA ILE A 621 -18.33 17.49 -15.26
C ILE A 621 -17.95 17.73 -16.72
N SER A 622 -16.69 18.05 -16.97
CA SER A 622 -16.14 18.19 -18.33
C SER A 622 -16.13 16.85 -19.08
N ARG A 623 -16.08 16.90 -20.42
CA ARG A 623 -16.13 15.69 -21.28
C ARG A 623 -15.05 14.66 -20.95
N HIS A 624 -13.88 15.14 -20.52
CA HIS A 624 -12.69 14.32 -20.27
C HIS A 624 -12.51 13.94 -18.80
N TRP A 625 -13.42 14.35 -17.89
CA TRP A 625 -13.32 14.09 -16.45
C TRP A 625 -12.94 12.63 -16.10
N SER A 626 -13.55 11.66 -16.79
CA SER A 626 -13.33 10.23 -16.56
C SER A 626 -11.93 9.70 -16.90
N ASP A 627 -11.15 10.45 -17.67
CA ASP A 627 -9.79 10.05 -18.06
C ASP A 627 -8.74 10.50 -17.06
N TYR A 628 -9.13 11.33 -16.09
CA TYR A 628 -8.24 11.87 -15.10
C TYR A 628 -7.46 10.76 -14.41
N LYS A 629 -6.15 10.98 -14.31
CA LYS A 629 -5.24 10.16 -13.52
C LYS A 629 -4.41 11.10 -12.68
N LEU A 630 -4.15 10.69 -11.45
CA LEU A 630 -3.25 11.40 -10.57
C LEU A 630 -1.88 11.58 -11.23
N HIS A 631 -1.24 12.72 -10.99
CA HIS A 631 0.03 13.09 -11.61
C HIS A 631 1.08 12.00 -11.37
N LEU A 632 1.83 11.67 -12.41
CA LEU A 632 2.98 10.76 -12.32
C LEU A 632 4.25 11.60 -12.32
N PRO A 633 5.29 11.24 -11.53
CA PRO A 633 6.53 12.01 -11.50
C PRO A 633 7.14 12.15 -12.90
N THR A 634 7.35 13.40 -13.31
CA THR A 634 8.06 13.76 -14.53
C THR A 634 9.56 13.58 -14.33
N GLU A 635 10.32 13.62 -15.42
CA GLU A 635 11.79 13.55 -15.35
C GLU A 635 12.37 14.71 -14.54
N SER A 636 11.86 15.94 -14.75
CA SER A 636 12.28 17.11 -13.97
C SER A 636 12.00 16.96 -12.48
N ASP A 637 10.88 16.34 -12.10
CA ASP A 637 10.54 16.08 -10.70
C ASP A 637 11.57 15.14 -10.06
N VAL A 638 11.96 14.08 -10.78
CA VAL A 638 12.98 13.12 -10.31
C VAL A 638 14.34 13.81 -10.15
N THR A 639 14.77 14.62 -11.13
CA THR A 639 16.05 15.34 -11.05
C THR A 639 16.05 16.36 -9.90
N ARG A 640 14.95 17.10 -9.70
CA ARG A 640 14.82 18.08 -8.61
C ARG A 640 14.85 17.39 -7.25
N HIS A 641 14.07 16.33 -7.08
CA HIS A 641 14.08 15.51 -5.87
C HIS A 641 15.51 15.00 -5.60
N TRP A 642 16.20 14.54 -6.64
CA TRP A 642 17.55 14.04 -6.47
C TRP A 642 18.54 15.09 -5.96
N ARG A 643 18.51 16.29 -6.55
CA ARG A 643 19.40 17.41 -6.17
C ARG A 643 19.19 17.86 -4.73
N LEU A 644 17.97 17.76 -4.21
CA LEU A 644 17.61 18.20 -2.87
C LEU A 644 18.03 17.22 -1.79
N TYR A 645 17.90 15.91 -2.04
CA TYR A 645 18.04 14.89 -0.99
C TYR A 645 19.33 14.05 -1.07
N PHE A 646 20.06 14.07 -2.19
CA PHE A 646 21.21 13.19 -2.38
C PHE A 646 22.52 13.94 -2.72
N PRO A 647 23.67 13.41 -2.27
CA PRO A 647 24.97 14.02 -2.56
C PRO A 647 25.34 13.86 -4.04
N ARG A 648 26.19 14.77 -4.54
CA ARG A 648 26.60 14.84 -5.97
C ARG A 648 27.19 13.54 -6.53
N LEU A 649 27.83 12.73 -5.69
CA LEU A 649 28.44 11.45 -6.09
C LEU A 649 27.43 10.46 -6.70
N THR A 650 26.14 10.63 -6.39
CA THR A 650 25.06 9.72 -6.82
C THR A 650 24.44 10.12 -8.17
N TYR A 651 24.83 11.27 -8.74
CA TYR A 651 24.21 11.83 -9.95
C TYR A 651 24.32 10.98 -11.22
N PRO A 652 25.38 10.17 -11.46
CA PRO A 652 25.42 9.27 -12.62
C PRO A 652 24.26 8.27 -12.65
N VAL A 653 23.77 7.82 -11.49
CA VAL A 653 22.63 6.89 -11.39
C VAL A 653 21.33 7.55 -11.85
N VAL A 654 21.20 8.88 -11.68
CA VAL A 654 20.05 9.66 -12.16
C VAL A 654 19.92 9.57 -13.67
N GLN A 655 21.03 9.75 -14.38
CA GLN A 655 21.04 9.73 -15.85
C GLN A 655 20.64 8.37 -16.40
N LEU A 656 21.06 7.28 -15.74
CA LEU A 656 20.62 5.91 -16.04
C LEU A 656 19.12 5.71 -15.76
N ALA A 657 18.60 6.30 -14.69
CA ALA A 657 17.17 6.26 -14.34
C ALA A 657 16.26 6.94 -15.37
N HIS A 658 16.74 8.02 -16.00
CA HIS A 658 16.02 8.68 -17.08
C HIS A 658 15.85 7.77 -18.31
N TRP A 659 16.88 7.01 -18.69
CA TRP A 659 16.85 6.20 -19.91
C TRP A 659 15.83 5.06 -19.88
N CYS A 660 15.64 4.41 -18.74
CA CYS A 660 14.71 3.28 -18.60
C CYS A 660 13.22 3.68 -18.50
N GLY A 661 12.90 4.97 -18.29
CA GLY A 661 11.53 5.44 -18.00
C GLY A 661 10.55 5.47 -19.18
N GLY A 662 11.03 5.31 -20.42
CA GLY A 662 10.25 5.57 -21.65
C GLY A 662 9.39 4.43 -22.19
N LEU A 663 9.42 3.22 -21.62
CA LEU A 663 8.80 2.04 -22.24
C LEU A 663 7.36 1.81 -21.76
N ASN A 664 6.38 2.29 -22.53
CA ASN A 664 4.96 2.15 -22.21
C ASN A 664 4.29 1.06 -23.09
N LEU A 665 4.47 -0.22 -22.71
CA LEU A 665 4.09 -1.41 -23.53
C LEU A 665 2.58 -1.71 -23.69
N PHE A 666 1.66 -0.98 -23.02
CA PHE A 666 0.23 -1.34 -22.97
C PHE A 666 -0.75 -0.21 -23.38
N TRP A 667 -0.35 0.64 -24.33
CA TRP A 667 -1.11 1.84 -24.69
C TRP A 667 -2.50 1.56 -25.32
N VAL A 668 -2.60 0.59 -26.22
CA VAL A 668 -3.81 0.33 -27.04
C VAL A 668 -5.00 -0.14 -26.20
N CYS A 669 -4.76 -1.04 -25.24
CA CYS A 669 -5.81 -1.53 -24.33
C CYS A 669 -6.36 -0.42 -23.40
N GLY A 670 -5.55 0.61 -23.13
CA GLY A 670 -5.94 1.72 -22.27
C GLY A 670 -6.88 2.74 -22.93
N TYR A 671 -6.95 2.79 -24.26
CA TYR A 671 -7.84 3.70 -24.99
C TYR A 671 -9.29 3.22 -24.97
N CYS A 672 -9.52 1.94 -25.29
CA CYS A 672 -10.86 1.35 -25.30
C CYS A 672 -11.56 1.42 -23.93
N VAL A 673 -10.81 1.16 -22.85
CA VAL A 673 -11.34 1.28 -21.47
C VAL A 673 -11.70 2.73 -21.11
N ARG A 674 -10.94 3.71 -21.60
CA ARG A 674 -11.22 5.13 -21.38
C ARG A 674 -12.51 5.54 -22.10
N LEU A 675 -12.67 5.14 -23.37
CA LEU A 675 -13.88 5.41 -24.13
C LEU A 675 -15.14 4.85 -23.46
N LEU A 676 -15.10 3.61 -22.97
CA LEU A 676 -16.22 2.99 -22.25
C LEU A 676 -16.56 3.74 -20.95
N ARG A 677 -15.56 4.21 -20.19
CA ARG A 677 -15.79 5.03 -18.98
C ARG A 677 -16.43 6.37 -19.31
N ARG A 678 -16.00 7.03 -20.39
CA ARG A 678 -16.59 8.28 -20.87
C ARG A 678 -18.07 8.08 -21.17
N ILE A 679 -18.40 7.09 -22.02
CA ILE A 679 -19.78 6.78 -22.41
C ILE A 679 -20.64 6.50 -21.17
N LYS A 680 -20.14 5.67 -20.23
CA LYS A 680 -20.86 5.36 -19.00
C LYS A 680 -21.17 6.61 -18.17
N LEU A 681 -20.20 7.49 -17.95
CA LEU A 681 -20.38 8.69 -17.13
C LEU A 681 -21.26 9.75 -17.81
N THR A 682 -21.20 9.87 -19.14
CA THR A 682 -22.04 10.81 -19.89
C THR A 682 -23.50 10.35 -19.93
N TRP A 683 -23.75 9.05 -20.12
CA TRP A 683 -25.11 8.53 -20.28
C TRP A 683 -25.79 8.23 -18.95
N PHE A 684 -25.01 7.84 -17.93
CA PHE A 684 -25.50 7.48 -16.61
C PHE A 684 -24.67 8.17 -15.52
N PRO A 685 -24.80 9.50 -15.37
CA PRO A 685 -24.11 10.22 -14.31
C PRO A 685 -24.63 9.72 -12.95
N PRO A 686 -23.76 9.27 -12.03
CA PRO A 686 -24.19 8.77 -10.74
C PRO A 686 -24.82 9.88 -9.90
N ALA A 687 -25.82 9.57 -9.06
CA ALA A 687 -26.39 10.57 -8.13
C ALA A 687 -25.33 11.10 -7.15
N VAL A 688 -24.34 10.27 -6.83
CA VAL A 688 -23.21 10.60 -5.96
C VAL A 688 -21.92 10.22 -6.68
N LEU A 689 -21.12 11.21 -7.05
CA LEU A 689 -19.84 11.04 -7.74
C LEU A 689 -18.69 11.16 -6.73
N ASP A 690 -17.98 10.07 -6.51
CA ASP A 690 -16.76 10.09 -5.69
C ASP A 690 -15.63 10.80 -6.44
N THR A 691 -15.04 11.81 -5.81
CA THR A 691 -13.90 12.53 -6.37
C THR A 691 -12.59 11.74 -6.21
N GLY A 692 -12.53 10.74 -5.34
CA GLY A 692 -11.29 10.03 -4.99
C GLY A 692 -10.38 10.81 -4.02
N GLN A 693 -10.85 11.93 -3.46
CA GLN A 693 -10.20 12.69 -2.37
C GLN A 693 -10.93 12.52 -1.02
N GLY A 694 -11.86 11.55 -0.94
CA GLY A 694 -12.65 11.28 0.25
C GLY A 694 -13.89 12.16 0.42
N PHE A 695 -14.20 13.03 -0.55
CA PHE A 695 -15.47 13.77 -0.62
C PHE A 695 -16.17 13.57 -1.97
N LYS A 696 -17.48 13.83 -2.02
CA LYS A 696 -18.38 13.45 -3.10
C LYS A 696 -19.10 14.67 -3.67
N LEU A 697 -19.28 14.66 -4.99
CA LEU A 697 -20.21 15.56 -5.68
C LEU A 697 -21.59 14.89 -5.73
N VAL A 698 -22.65 15.69 -5.59
CA VAL A 698 -24.00 15.19 -5.33
C VAL A 698 -25.01 15.83 -6.26
N LYS A 699 -25.98 15.01 -6.67
CA LYS A 699 -27.10 15.38 -7.53
C LYS A 699 -28.39 14.87 -6.89
N SER A 700 -29.40 15.73 -6.88
CA SER A 700 -30.77 15.43 -6.46
C SER A 700 -31.67 14.93 -7.57
#